data_AF-A0A158ND12-F1
#
_entry.id   AF-A0A158ND12-F1
#
_cell.length_a   1.000
_cell.length_b   1.000
_cell.length_c   1.000
_cell.angle_alpha   90.00
_cell.angle_beta   90.00
_cell.angle_gamma   90.00
#
_symmetry.space_group_name_H-M   'P 1'
#
loop_
_entity.id
_entity.type
_entity.pdbx_description
1 polymer ?
#
loop_
_entity_poly.entity_id
_entity_poly.type
_entity_poly.pdbx_seq_one_letter_code
_entity_poly.pdbx_strand_id
1 'polypeptide(L)'
;MMDTIVKFTSVYDDATVRSLANEFSRLKGECYVDHAGTTLYSDTQIRNVSADLHGSLYTNPHSTGSSLTQDIIERMRYRVLSHFNTNPDEYSVIFTSGATASLKMIAEGFRFTTDENNKLAIAIESPHSSPGSFIYIQDNHTSVLGMRDVVVARGADVICLGHDEAFKVLGQCSTTIHDFYSNEKRNSNSLFVYSAQCNFSGLKYPLKWISDTHAGALSVFAKKPSTKWYVLLDAASFAATNKLDLSVYKPDFVCLSFYKMFGYPTGIGALLVKNKSSDVLDKMYYGGGTVDVALSFERFHRKRQILYQRFEDGTLPFLSIASLQYGFEILSKLTMDQISKHVFSLAKTLHHSLLTLHHCNGKPVVKLYSDSDYEDHSSQGGIVAFNVMRSNGEYIGYMEVLNMAAIFKIHLRTGCFCNPGACQRHLSLSTKDILQNYEAGYTCGGIADLINGKPTGAVRISFGYMSTIEDVQTILLMITKCFIDKPCIRKFPEWWKDHKMGIFKNHIYKNFYNTNIDYSVSYIIKNEKNVNNFQNNSHNENKNLNYFNIRNFINFNKINTQINKCILQRLYVYPIKSCGAYEITDSWNLNSKGLEYDREWMIMTSSGTCLTQKHYTNLCLLKPVIVKKQKIMKLTYPGMPTIEISLENTYEKSIKHPISQSRICESRVEGIDCGAEVSEWLSLALGKPNLRLVRQSHGRQKKGLDKIELSFSSQAQYLAINEASVSWLIDKVSHDLDFKKDTAVHRFRGNIIVEGCKAFDEMKWEHIRIGNNNFKINGPCTRCQMICIDQTTGKKTIEPLRTLAEKFHGKLRFGIYLTRLENTQGMLKIGDHIYYS
;
A
#
# COMPACT_ATOMS: atom_id res chain seq x y z
N MET A 1 -26.27 20.08 -9.97
CA MET A 1 -24.91 20.31 -9.42
C MET A 1 -24.03 19.07 -9.60
N MET A 2 -24.08 18.44 -10.77
CA MET A 2 -23.30 17.27 -11.20
C MET A 2 -22.77 17.45 -12.64
N ASP A 3 -22.98 18.64 -13.20
CA ASP A 3 -23.22 18.88 -14.63
C ASP A 3 -21.92 19.05 -15.44
N THR A 4 -20.80 18.54 -14.90
CA THR A 4 -19.43 18.65 -15.42
C THR A 4 -18.56 17.47 -14.94
N ILE A 5 -19.12 16.25 -14.98
CA ILE A 5 -18.31 15.02 -15.09
C ILE A 5 -18.18 14.73 -16.59
N VAL A 6 -16.99 14.34 -17.05
CA VAL A 6 -16.77 13.98 -18.46
C VAL A 6 -17.63 12.76 -18.79
N LYS A 7 -18.32 12.76 -19.94
CA LYS A 7 -19.33 11.74 -20.26
C LYS A 7 -18.70 10.34 -20.28
N PHE A 8 -19.13 9.49 -19.34
CA PHE A 8 -18.78 8.07 -19.33
C PHE A 8 -19.39 7.35 -20.55
N THR A 9 -18.60 6.47 -21.16
CA THR A 9 -19.06 5.55 -22.20
C THR A 9 -19.25 4.17 -21.58
N SER A 10 -20.50 3.70 -21.44
CA SER A 10 -20.72 2.32 -21.00
C SER A 10 -20.23 1.33 -22.04
N VAL A 11 -19.65 0.23 -21.57
CA VAL A 11 -19.11 -0.88 -22.39
C VAL A 11 -19.87 -2.18 -22.12
N TYR A 12 -20.45 -2.31 -20.94
CA TYR A 12 -21.37 -3.37 -20.58
C TYR A 12 -22.83 -2.93 -20.78
N ASP A 13 -23.71 -3.91 -20.99
CA ASP A 13 -25.16 -3.71 -20.94
C ASP A 13 -25.69 -3.75 -19.50
N ASP A 14 -26.92 -3.28 -19.31
CA ASP A 14 -27.57 -3.24 -18.00
C ASP A 14 -27.70 -4.62 -17.35
N ALA A 15 -27.79 -5.70 -18.13
CA ALA A 15 -27.89 -7.06 -17.63
C ALA A 15 -26.56 -7.49 -16.98
N THR A 16 -25.45 -7.23 -17.65
CA THR A 16 -24.09 -7.46 -17.16
C THR A 16 -23.78 -6.58 -15.95
N VAL A 17 -24.17 -5.30 -15.96
CA VAL A 17 -24.00 -4.40 -14.81
C VAL A 17 -24.78 -4.89 -13.59
N ARG A 18 -26.06 -5.28 -13.76
CA ARG A 18 -26.86 -5.88 -12.66
C ARG A 18 -26.29 -7.21 -12.17
N SER A 19 -25.78 -8.04 -13.08
CA SER A 19 -25.11 -9.30 -12.75
C SER A 19 -23.87 -9.07 -11.87
N LEU A 20 -22.98 -8.16 -12.28
CA LEU A 20 -21.79 -7.79 -11.52
C LEU A 20 -22.14 -7.16 -10.15
N ALA A 21 -23.16 -6.32 -10.08
CA ALA A 21 -23.62 -5.74 -8.80
C ALA A 21 -24.09 -6.82 -7.80
N ASN A 22 -24.68 -7.92 -8.28
CA ASN A 22 -25.06 -9.07 -7.46
C ASN A 22 -23.86 -9.95 -7.09
N GLU A 23 -22.96 -10.22 -8.04
CA GLU A 23 -21.73 -11.01 -7.83
C GLU A 23 -20.72 -10.38 -6.86
N PHE A 24 -20.82 -9.07 -6.64
CA PHE A 24 -20.00 -8.31 -5.71
C PHE A 24 -20.85 -7.59 -4.65
N SER A 25 -21.93 -8.23 -4.21
CA SER A 25 -22.90 -7.73 -3.22
C SER A 25 -22.28 -7.02 -2.00
N ARG A 26 -21.16 -7.56 -1.53
CA ARG A 26 -20.34 -7.07 -0.40
C ARG A 26 -19.58 -5.76 -0.63
N LEU A 27 -19.60 -5.20 -1.84
CA LEU A 27 -19.14 -3.84 -2.14
C LEU A 27 -20.23 -2.77 -1.94
N LYS A 28 -21.46 -3.15 -1.55
CA LYS A 28 -22.58 -2.20 -1.40
C LYS A 28 -22.26 -1.09 -0.39
N GLY A 29 -21.92 0.09 -0.92
CA GLY A 29 -21.52 1.25 -0.14
C GLY A 29 -20.06 1.23 0.32
N GLU A 30 -19.16 0.56 -0.40
CA GLU A 30 -17.69 0.62 -0.31
C GLU A 30 -17.13 0.87 -1.73
N CYS A 31 -16.11 1.72 -1.89
CA CYS A 31 -15.53 2.05 -3.20
C CYS A 31 -14.14 1.40 -3.31
N TYR A 32 -13.97 0.34 -4.11
CA TYR A 32 -12.72 -0.43 -4.16
C TYR A 32 -11.95 -0.20 -5.47
N VAL A 33 -10.72 0.31 -5.38
CA VAL A 33 -9.94 0.77 -6.53
C VAL A 33 -8.42 0.50 -6.42
N ASP A 34 -8.02 -0.56 -5.71
CA ASP A 34 -6.62 -1.08 -5.70
C ASP A 34 -6.47 -2.35 -6.57
N HIS A 35 -7.24 -2.46 -7.66
CA HIS A 35 -7.27 -3.65 -8.53
C HIS A 35 -5.89 -4.02 -9.14
N ALA A 36 -5.00 -3.03 -9.37
CA ALA A 36 -3.63 -3.30 -9.82
C ALA A 36 -2.70 -3.82 -8.70
N GLY A 37 -3.13 -3.74 -7.43
CA GLY A 37 -2.57 -4.45 -6.29
C GLY A 37 -3.08 -5.89 -6.23
N THR A 38 -4.40 -6.04 -6.08
CA THR A 38 -5.16 -7.30 -6.14
C THR A 38 -6.58 -7.01 -6.63
N THR A 39 -7.18 -7.89 -7.43
CA THR A 39 -8.62 -7.78 -7.72
C THR A 39 -9.45 -8.62 -6.75
N LEU A 40 -10.77 -8.64 -6.93
CA LEU A 40 -11.74 -9.31 -6.06
C LEU A 40 -12.35 -10.53 -6.75
N TYR A 41 -12.69 -11.55 -5.97
CA TYR A 41 -13.38 -12.78 -6.40
C TYR A 41 -14.91 -12.60 -6.45
N SER A 42 -15.61 -13.33 -7.31
CA SER A 42 -17.08 -13.24 -7.38
C SER A 42 -17.76 -14.14 -6.33
N ASP A 43 -18.97 -13.80 -5.90
CA ASP A 43 -19.75 -14.60 -4.94
C ASP A 43 -20.13 -15.97 -5.55
N THR A 44 -20.36 -16.07 -6.86
CA THR A 44 -20.49 -17.36 -7.58
C THR A 44 -19.17 -18.12 -7.68
N GLN A 45 -18.03 -17.45 -7.87
CA GLN A 45 -16.73 -18.12 -7.91
C GLN A 45 -16.48 -18.94 -6.64
N ILE A 46 -16.73 -18.35 -5.46
CA ILE A 46 -16.54 -19.02 -4.17
C ILE A 46 -17.59 -20.12 -3.94
N ARG A 47 -18.84 -19.94 -4.40
CA ARG A 47 -19.86 -21.01 -4.33
C ARG A 47 -19.48 -22.22 -5.19
N ASN A 48 -18.97 -22.00 -6.40
CA ASN A 48 -18.55 -23.07 -7.30
C ASN A 48 -17.31 -23.81 -6.77
N VAL A 49 -16.30 -23.09 -6.28
CA VAL A 49 -15.14 -23.69 -5.57
C VAL A 49 -15.61 -24.53 -4.37
N SER A 50 -16.54 -24.00 -3.57
CA SER A 50 -17.08 -24.75 -2.42
C SER A 50 -17.78 -26.04 -2.86
N ALA A 51 -18.63 -25.98 -3.89
CA ALA A 51 -19.34 -27.15 -4.40
C ALA A 51 -18.37 -28.23 -4.94
N ASP A 52 -17.35 -27.81 -5.70
CA ASP A 52 -16.29 -28.69 -6.21
C ASP A 52 -15.53 -29.38 -5.06
N LEU A 53 -15.08 -28.61 -4.07
CA LEU A 53 -14.34 -29.16 -2.92
C LEU A 53 -15.18 -30.05 -1.98
N HIS A 54 -16.52 -30.00 -2.06
CA HIS A 54 -17.40 -30.97 -1.38
C HIS A 54 -17.68 -32.22 -2.23
N GLY A 55 -17.66 -32.11 -3.57
CA GLY A 55 -17.96 -33.22 -4.49
C GLY A 55 -16.74 -34.01 -4.97
N SER A 56 -15.55 -33.40 -4.97
CA SER A 56 -14.34 -33.92 -5.62
C SER A 56 -13.27 -34.37 -4.60
N LEU A 57 -12.91 -35.66 -4.61
CA LEU A 57 -11.82 -36.18 -3.78
C LEU A 57 -10.43 -35.91 -4.39
N TYR A 58 -9.93 -34.69 -4.17
CA TYR A 58 -8.58 -34.31 -4.57
C TYR A 58 -7.52 -34.81 -3.57
N THR A 59 -6.79 -35.87 -3.94
CA THR A 59 -5.65 -36.41 -3.19
C THR A 59 -4.32 -35.81 -3.67
N ASN A 60 -3.21 -36.11 -2.99
CA ASN A 60 -1.87 -35.68 -3.44
C ASN A 60 -1.56 -36.27 -4.83
N PRO A 61 -1.13 -35.49 -5.84
CA PRO A 61 -0.88 -35.96 -7.20
C PRO A 61 0.26 -36.99 -7.34
N HIS A 62 0.98 -37.32 -6.27
CA HIS A 62 1.97 -38.41 -6.24
C HIS A 62 1.45 -39.71 -5.59
N SER A 63 0.20 -39.73 -5.11
CA SER A 63 -0.42 -40.92 -4.51
C SER A 63 -1.00 -41.86 -5.58
N THR A 64 -1.00 -43.17 -5.29
CA THR A 64 -1.76 -44.17 -6.05
C THR A 64 -3.24 -43.79 -6.11
N GLY A 65 -3.84 -43.81 -7.30
CA GLY A 65 -5.24 -43.43 -7.53
C GLY A 65 -5.52 -41.92 -7.64
N SER A 66 -4.51 -41.06 -7.67
CA SER A 66 -4.67 -39.59 -7.75
C SER A 66 -5.02 -39.01 -9.13
N SER A 67 -5.63 -39.81 -10.03
CA SER A 67 -5.91 -39.41 -11.42
C SER A 67 -6.71 -38.10 -11.51
N LEU A 68 -7.78 -37.95 -10.73
CA LEU A 68 -8.59 -36.72 -10.70
C LEU A 68 -7.77 -35.45 -10.39
N THR A 69 -6.75 -35.56 -9.51
CA THR A 69 -5.86 -34.44 -9.19
C THR A 69 -4.87 -34.16 -10.33
N GLN A 70 -4.34 -35.20 -10.97
CA GLN A 70 -3.44 -35.03 -12.13
C GLN A 70 -4.21 -34.43 -13.32
N ASP A 71 -5.39 -34.95 -13.62
CA ASP A 71 -6.27 -34.51 -14.70
C ASP A 71 -6.66 -33.04 -14.57
N ILE A 72 -7.00 -32.56 -13.35
CA ILE A 72 -7.36 -31.14 -13.17
C ILE A 72 -6.15 -30.20 -13.28
N ILE A 73 -4.94 -30.65 -12.89
CA ILE A 73 -3.71 -29.85 -13.05
C ILE A 73 -3.39 -29.69 -14.54
N GLU A 74 -3.35 -30.78 -15.31
CA GLU A 74 -3.01 -30.69 -16.74
C GLU A 74 -4.12 -30.02 -17.56
N ARG A 75 -5.40 -30.26 -17.23
CA ARG A 75 -6.54 -29.49 -17.77
C ARG A 75 -6.40 -28.00 -17.49
N MET A 76 -5.88 -27.62 -16.32
CA MET A 76 -5.63 -26.22 -16.00
C MET A 76 -4.44 -25.64 -16.77
N ARG A 77 -3.36 -26.41 -17.01
CA ARG A 77 -2.29 -25.96 -17.93
C ARG A 77 -2.86 -25.65 -19.31
N TYR A 78 -3.65 -26.57 -19.88
CA TYR A 78 -4.33 -26.34 -21.16
C TYR A 78 -5.24 -25.11 -21.12
N ARG A 79 -6.04 -24.94 -20.06
CA ARG A 79 -6.94 -23.78 -19.90
C ARG A 79 -6.21 -22.45 -19.82
N VAL A 80 -5.06 -22.40 -19.16
CA VAL A 80 -4.17 -21.23 -19.11
C VAL A 80 -3.64 -20.90 -20.51
N LEU A 81 -3.10 -21.88 -21.24
CA LEU A 81 -2.56 -21.70 -22.60
C LEU A 81 -3.65 -21.22 -23.58
N SER A 82 -4.82 -21.85 -23.52
CA SER A 82 -6.02 -21.48 -24.30
C SER A 82 -6.47 -20.04 -24.03
N HIS A 83 -6.45 -19.57 -22.78
CA HIS A 83 -6.79 -18.18 -22.44
C HIS A 83 -5.82 -17.15 -23.08
N PHE A 84 -4.55 -17.51 -23.24
CA PHE A 84 -3.54 -16.69 -23.91
C PHE A 84 -3.38 -16.99 -25.41
N ASN A 85 -4.34 -17.72 -26.01
CA ASN A 85 -4.37 -18.09 -27.43
C ASN A 85 -3.11 -18.81 -27.91
N THR A 86 -2.65 -19.82 -27.17
CA THR A 86 -1.58 -20.74 -27.57
C THR A 86 -1.83 -22.17 -27.06
N ASN A 87 -0.90 -23.08 -27.29
CA ASN A 87 -1.05 -24.52 -27.10
C ASN A 87 0.18 -25.16 -26.42
N PRO A 88 0.09 -26.44 -25.97
CA PRO A 88 1.21 -27.13 -25.31
C PRO A 88 2.45 -27.34 -26.19
N ASP A 89 2.33 -27.31 -27.52
CA ASP A 89 3.43 -27.51 -28.47
C ASP A 89 4.32 -26.26 -28.59
N GLU A 90 3.72 -25.07 -28.46
CA GLU A 90 4.45 -23.80 -28.43
C GLU A 90 4.93 -23.39 -27.03
N TYR A 91 4.09 -23.58 -26.00
CA TYR A 91 4.35 -23.09 -24.63
C TYR A 91 4.02 -24.11 -23.53
N SER A 92 4.93 -24.24 -22.58
CA SER A 92 4.73 -24.94 -21.31
C SER A 92 4.23 -23.99 -20.22
N VAL A 93 3.33 -24.47 -19.35
CA VAL A 93 2.93 -23.78 -18.10
C VAL A 93 3.71 -24.36 -16.93
N ILE A 94 4.40 -23.51 -16.17
CA ILE A 94 4.98 -23.82 -14.86
C ILE A 94 4.18 -23.04 -13.82
N PHE A 95 3.56 -23.71 -12.84
CA PHE A 95 2.86 -23.04 -11.74
C PHE A 95 3.85 -22.48 -10.72
N THR A 96 3.59 -21.25 -10.28
CA THR A 96 4.43 -20.54 -9.29
C THR A 96 3.52 -19.87 -8.25
N SER A 97 4.08 -19.31 -7.18
CA SER A 97 3.27 -18.57 -6.19
C SER A 97 2.81 -17.17 -6.65
N GLY A 98 3.17 -16.77 -7.88
CA GLY A 98 2.88 -15.45 -8.46
C GLY A 98 4.03 -14.94 -9.33
N ALA A 99 3.79 -13.86 -10.07
CA ALA A 99 4.75 -13.31 -11.03
C ALA A 99 6.15 -13.02 -10.43
N THR A 100 6.23 -12.56 -9.17
CA THR A 100 7.52 -12.39 -8.46
C THR A 100 8.33 -13.68 -8.36
N ALA A 101 7.68 -14.83 -8.12
CA ALA A 101 8.35 -16.12 -8.07
C ALA A 101 8.79 -16.58 -9.47
N SER A 102 7.98 -16.31 -10.50
CA SER A 102 8.35 -16.54 -11.90
C SER A 102 9.55 -15.70 -12.35
N LEU A 103 9.60 -14.40 -12.01
CA LEU A 103 10.74 -13.52 -12.29
C LEU A 103 12.01 -14.02 -11.57
N LYS A 104 11.89 -14.39 -10.28
CA LYS A 104 12.99 -14.98 -9.51
C LYS A 104 13.50 -16.28 -10.16
N MET A 105 12.59 -17.17 -10.55
CA MET A 105 12.90 -18.45 -11.20
C MET A 105 13.66 -18.28 -12.51
N ILE A 106 13.37 -17.23 -13.30
CA ILE A 106 14.17 -16.91 -14.49
C ILE A 106 15.56 -16.38 -14.11
N ALA A 107 15.69 -15.50 -13.10
CA ALA A 107 17.00 -15.00 -12.68
C ALA A 107 17.93 -16.12 -12.17
N GLU A 108 17.40 -17.04 -11.36
CA GLU A 108 18.11 -18.22 -10.84
C GLU A 108 18.34 -19.31 -11.90
N GLY A 109 17.56 -19.33 -12.98
CA GLY A 109 17.59 -20.39 -14.01
C GLY A 109 18.30 -20.05 -15.32
N PHE A 110 18.24 -18.79 -15.80
CA PHE A 110 18.64 -18.42 -17.16
C PHE A 110 20.16 -18.51 -17.41
N ARG A 111 20.58 -19.21 -18.47
CA ARG A 111 21.99 -19.44 -18.85
C ARG A 111 22.52 -18.33 -19.78
N PHE A 112 23.21 -17.33 -19.23
CA PHE A 112 23.79 -16.22 -20.00
C PHE A 112 25.00 -16.61 -20.87
N THR A 113 25.65 -17.76 -20.60
CA THR A 113 26.68 -18.38 -21.46
C THR A 113 26.12 -19.60 -22.19
N THR A 114 26.68 -19.91 -23.35
CA THR A 114 26.40 -21.13 -24.14
C THR A 114 27.39 -22.28 -23.87
N ASP A 115 28.36 -22.11 -22.97
CA ASP A 115 29.35 -23.15 -22.65
C ASP A 115 28.74 -24.20 -21.70
N GLU A 116 28.58 -25.42 -22.21
CA GLU A 116 27.99 -26.57 -21.50
C GLU A 116 28.91 -27.17 -20.43
N ASN A 117 30.21 -26.90 -20.47
CA ASN A 117 31.17 -27.36 -19.46
C ASN A 117 31.14 -26.46 -18.22
N ASN A 118 30.78 -25.18 -18.40
CA ASN A 118 30.93 -24.13 -17.38
C ASN A 118 29.80 -24.10 -16.32
N LYS A 119 29.25 -25.27 -15.98
CA LYS A 119 28.07 -25.46 -15.10
C LYS A 119 28.27 -25.03 -13.63
N LEU A 120 29.50 -24.73 -13.21
CA LEU A 120 29.81 -24.28 -11.84
C LEU A 120 31.00 -23.29 -11.75
N ALA A 121 31.28 -22.53 -12.81
CA ALA A 121 32.34 -21.51 -12.76
C ALA A 121 31.85 -20.22 -12.09
N ILE A 122 32.37 -19.97 -10.89
CA ILE A 122 32.73 -18.60 -10.50
C ILE A 122 33.70 -18.09 -11.58
N ALA A 123 33.57 -16.84 -12.02
CA ALA A 123 34.18 -16.32 -13.25
C ALA A 123 35.72 -16.15 -13.18
N ILE A 124 36.43 -17.27 -13.17
CA ILE A 124 37.88 -17.39 -13.12
C ILE A 124 38.31 -18.28 -14.30
N GLU A 125 39.10 -17.71 -15.21
CA GLU A 125 39.95 -18.43 -16.18
C GLU A 125 39.28 -19.35 -17.23
N SER A 126 38.24 -18.84 -17.92
CA SER A 126 37.94 -19.26 -19.30
C SER A 126 38.02 -18.05 -20.25
N PRO A 127 39.12 -17.86 -21.02
CA PRO A 127 39.35 -16.65 -21.83
C PRO A 127 38.49 -16.57 -23.11
N HIS A 128 37.60 -17.53 -23.36
CA HIS A 128 36.89 -17.67 -24.64
C HIS A 128 35.35 -17.60 -24.53
N SER A 129 34.78 -17.63 -23.33
CA SER A 129 33.34 -17.43 -23.13
C SER A 129 33.07 -16.33 -22.10
N SER A 130 32.33 -15.29 -22.51
CA SER A 130 31.77 -14.31 -21.58
C SER A 130 30.24 -14.39 -21.62
N PRO A 131 29.55 -14.21 -20.49
CA PRO A 131 28.08 -14.13 -20.47
C PRO A 131 27.56 -12.95 -21.29
N GLY A 132 26.28 -13.03 -21.67
CA GLY A 132 25.53 -11.93 -22.28
C GLY A 132 25.01 -10.90 -21.26
N SER A 133 24.07 -10.06 -21.70
CA SER A 133 23.56 -8.93 -20.93
C SER A 133 22.11 -9.15 -20.45
N PHE A 134 21.80 -8.60 -19.28
CA PHE A 134 20.47 -8.43 -18.72
C PHE A 134 20.06 -6.95 -18.86
N ILE A 135 19.08 -6.68 -19.72
CA ILE A 135 18.55 -5.33 -19.94
C ILE A 135 17.13 -5.25 -19.39
N TYR A 136 16.80 -4.19 -18.67
CA TYR A 136 15.44 -3.95 -18.18
C TYR A 136 15.08 -2.47 -18.29
N ILE A 137 13.81 -2.15 -18.56
CA ILE A 137 13.35 -0.75 -18.56
C ILE A 137 13.26 -0.19 -17.14
N GLN A 138 13.47 1.11 -17.00
CA GLN A 138 13.36 1.87 -15.74
C GLN A 138 12.04 1.63 -15.00
N ASP A 139 10.92 1.66 -15.72
CA ASP A 139 9.56 1.64 -15.16
C ASP A 139 9.04 0.22 -14.84
N ASN A 140 9.89 -0.62 -14.27
CA ASN A 140 9.56 -2.00 -13.92
C ASN A 140 9.17 -2.17 -12.44
N HIS A 141 8.40 -3.23 -12.15
CA HIS A 141 8.12 -3.65 -10.78
C HIS A 141 9.40 -4.04 -10.02
N THR A 142 9.46 -3.80 -8.71
CA THR A 142 10.63 -4.07 -7.85
C THR A 142 11.14 -5.51 -7.95
N SER A 143 10.28 -6.48 -8.29
CA SER A 143 10.67 -7.88 -8.55
C SER A 143 11.68 -8.03 -9.69
N VAL A 144 11.64 -7.17 -10.72
CA VAL A 144 12.64 -7.15 -11.82
C VAL A 144 13.95 -6.54 -11.33
N LEU A 145 13.88 -5.49 -10.50
CA LEU A 145 15.08 -4.88 -9.88
C LEU A 145 15.79 -5.86 -8.93
N GLY A 146 15.05 -6.79 -8.31
CA GLY A 146 15.59 -7.89 -7.52
C GLY A 146 16.26 -9.01 -8.33
N MET A 147 16.10 -9.04 -9.67
CA MET A 147 16.85 -9.98 -10.52
C MET A 147 18.32 -9.59 -10.66
N ARG A 148 18.65 -8.29 -10.55
CA ARG A 148 19.96 -7.71 -10.88
C ARG A 148 21.10 -8.38 -10.11
N ASP A 149 20.97 -8.48 -8.79
CA ASP A 149 22.02 -9.04 -7.93
C ASP A 149 22.23 -10.54 -8.21
N VAL A 150 21.15 -11.25 -8.55
CA VAL A 150 21.17 -12.68 -8.92
C VAL A 150 21.85 -12.91 -10.28
N VAL A 151 21.61 -12.06 -11.28
CA VAL A 151 22.23 -12.22 -12.61
C VAL A 151 23.68 -11.71 -12.63
N VAL A 152 24.04 -10.70 -11.84
CA VAL A 152 25.44 -10.27 -11.62
C VAL A 152 26.24 -11.38 -10.93
N ALA A 153 25.67 -12.08 -9.94
CA ALA A 153 26.29 -13.25 -9.33
C ALA A 153 26.48 -14.43 -10.31
N ARG A 154 25.86 -14.38 -11.50
CA ARG A 154 26.01 -15.33 -12.62
C ARG A 154 26.77 -14.69 -13.80
N GLY A 155 27.49 -13.59 -13.53
CA GLY A 155 28.41 -12.89 -14.43
C GLY A 155 27.78 -11.94 -15.45
N ALA A 156 26.45 -11.84 -15.53
CA ALA A 156 25.78 -11.07 -16.57
C ALA A 156 25.89 -9.54 -16.35
N ASP A 157 26.10 -8.81 -17.44
CA ASP A 157 26.07 -7.33 -17.43
C ASP A 157 24.65 -6.81 -17.22
N VAL A 158 24.43 -5.92 -16.25
CA VAL A 158 23.12 -5.33 -15.94
C VAL A 158 23.00 -3.91 -16.50
N ILE A 159 21.97 -3.68 -17.31
CA ILE A 159 21.70 -2.38 -17.94
C ILE A 159 20.26 -1.95 -17.65
N CYS A 160 20.09 -0.74 -17.10
CA CYS A 160 18.80 -0.09 -16.93
C CYS A 160 18.57 0.86 -18.11
N LEU A 161 17.58 0.55 -18.94
CA LEU A 161 17.21 1.36 -20.11
C LEU A 161 16.23 2.47 -19.69
N GLY A 162 16.51 3.72 -20.06
CA GLY A 162 15.61 4.85 -19.75
C GLY A 162 14.24 4.72 -20.44
N HIS A 163 13.19 5.36 -19.90
CA HIS A 163 11.85 5.31 -20.50
C HIS A 163 11.85 5.77 -21.96
N ASP A 164 12.26 7.01 -22.22
CA ASP A 164 12.29 7.61 -23.55
C ASP A 164 13.34 6.95 -24.47
N GLU A 165 14.41 6.43 -23.87
CA GLU A 165 15.48 5.70 -24.55
C GLU A 165 15.00 4.33 -25.09
N ALA A 166 14.20 3.60 -24.30
CA ALA A 166 13.56 2.36 -24.73
C ALA A 166 12.62 2.60 -25.92
N PHE A 167 11.76 3.62 -25.84
CA PHE A 167 10.90 4.03 -26.96
C PHE A 167 11.71 4.47 -28.19
N LYS A 168 12.81 5.21 -28.01
CA LYS A 168 13.67 5.62 -29.13
C LYS A 168 14.30 4.41 -29.84
N VAL A 169 14.94 3.50 -29.11
CA VAL A 169 15.72 2.40 -29.71
C VAL A 169 14.82 1.31 -30.27
N LEU A 170 13.83 0.84 -29.50
CA LEU A 170 12.90 -0.20 -29.96
C LEU A 170 11.90 0.34 -30.99
N GLY A 171 11.62 1.66 -30.98
CA GLY A 171 10.84 2.32 -32.03
C GLY A 171 11.59 2.48 -33.37
N GLN A 172 12.91 2.65 -33.36
CA GLN A 172 13.67 2.94 -34.59
C GLN A 172 14.05 1.70 -35.43
N CYS A 173 13.72 0.48 -34.98
CA CYS A 173 14.06 -0.75 -35.70
C CYS A 173 13.11 -1.06 -36.87
N SER A 174 13.37 -0.37 -38.00
CA SER A 174 12.98 -0.80 -39.35
C SER A 174 14.21 -1.32 -40.10
N THR A 175 14.31 -2.65 -40.18
CA THR A 175 15.03 -3.44 -41.22
C THR A 175 16.56 -3.37 -41.38
N THR A 176 17.33 -2.57 -40.64
CA THR A 176 18.76 -2.33 -40.96
C THR A 176 19.86 -3.07 -40.17
N ILE A 177 19.57 -3.92 -39.17
CA ILE A 177 20.61 -4.58 -38.34
C ILE A 177 20.79 -6.09 -38.64
N HIS A 178 20.23 -6.60 -39.75
CA HIS A 178 20.24 -8.04 -40.03
C HIS A 178 21.50 -8.57 -40.76
N ASP A 179 22.24 -7.68 -41.43
CA ASP A 179 23.26 -8.10 -42.42
C ASP A 179 24.72 -8.08 -41.91
N PHE A 180 25.00 -7.45 -40.77
CA PHE A 180 26.39 -7.25 -40.29
C PHE A 180 27.01 -8.40 -39.48
N TYR A 181 26.21 -9.39 -39.02
CA TYR A 181 26.68 -10.44 -38.08
C TYR A 181 26.17 -11.85 -38.41
N SER A 182 25.85 -12.13 -39.67
CA SER A 182 25.18 -13.38 -40.10
C SER A 182 26.06 -14.65 -40.01
N ASN A 183 27.39 -14.53 -39.95
CA ASN A 183 28.34 -15.66 -40.00
C ASN A 183 29.12 -15.94 -38.70
N GLU A 184 28.93 -15.16 -37.62
CA GLU A 184 29.60 -15.44 -36.34
C GLU A 184 28.79 -16.39 -35.44
N LYS A 185 29.47 -17.33 -34.77
CA LYS A 185 28.85 -18.17 -33.74
C LYS A 185 28.43 -17.30 -32.54
N ARG A 186 27.14 -17.31 -32.22
CA ARG A 186 26.57 -16.63 -31.04
C ARG A 186 26.94 -17.39 -29.76
N ASN A 187 27.99 -16.92 -29.07
CA ASN A 187 28.56 -17.59 -27.90
C ASN A 187 27.98 -17.10 -26.55
N SER A 188 26.81 -16.42 -26.56
CA SER A 188 26.15 -15.88 -25.37
C SER A 188 24.63 -15.75 -25.56
N ASN A 189 23.90 -15.72 -24.45
CA ASN A 189 22.47 -15.42 -24.40
C ASN A 189 22.25 -14.12 -23.60
N SER A 190 21.38 -13.23 -24.10
CA SER A 190 21.01 -11.97 -23.44
C SER A 190 19.49 -11.92 -23.18
N LEU A 191 19.08 -11.32 -22.06
CA LEU A 191 17.70 -11.29 -21.59
C LEU A 191 17.21 -9.85 -21.47
N PHE A 192 16.08 -9.54 -22.13
CA PHE A 192 15.35 -8.29 -21.95
C PHE A 192 14.12 -8.50 -21.04
N VAL A 193 13.89 -7.60 -20.09
CA VAL A 193 12.76 -7.66 -19.15
C VAL A 193 11.98 -6.35 -19.12
N TYR A 194 10.70 -6.39 -19.48
CA TYR A 194 9.81 -5.24 -19.38
C TYR A 194 8.39 -5.62 -18.98
N SER A 195 7.72 -4.68 -18.31
CA SER A 195 6.32 -4.77 -17.91
C SER A 195 5.43 -4.47 -19.12
N ALA A 196 4.49 -5.35 -19.45
CA ALA A 196 3.53 -5.10 -20.54
C ALA A 196 2.56 -3.95 -20.22
N GLN A 197 2.31 -3.68 -18.93
CA GLN A 197 1.61 -2.49 -18.46
C GLN A 197 2.30 -1.92 -17.22
N CYS A 198 2.58 -0.63 -17.22
CA CYS A 198 3.10 0.10 -16.07
C CYS A 198 2.08 0.08 -14.92
N ASN A 199 2.44 -0.54 -13.80
CA ASN A 199 1.58 -0.59 -12.60
C ASN A 199 1.53 0.73 -11.81
N PHE A 200 2.28 1.76 -12.24
CA PHE A 200 2.23 3.13 -11.74
C PHE A 200 1.25 3.98 -12.56
N SER A 201 1.56 4.24 -13.83
CA SER A 201 0.83 5.18 -14.70
C SER A 201 -0.26 4.55 -15.58
N GLY A 202 -0.30 3.22 -15.70
CA GLY A 202 -1.25 2.51 -16.56
C GLY A 202 -0.85 2.40 -18.03
N LEU A 203 0.26 3.02 -18.46
CA LEU A 203 0.78 2.91 -19.82
C LEU A 203 0.99 1.44 -20.21
N LYS A 204 0.56 1.06 -21.41
CA LYS A 204 0.83 -0.23 -22.04
C LYS A 204 2.04 -0.10 -22.94
N TYR A 205 3.05 -0.93 -22.73
CA TYR A 205 4.26 -0.92 -23.54
C TYR A 205 4.04 -1.74 -24.82
N PRO A 206 4.57 -1.32 -25.99
CA PRO A 206 4.31 -2.00 -27.25
C PRO A 206 4.78 -3.46 -27.25
N LEU A 207 3.86 -4.39 -27.49
CA LEU A 207 4.20 -5.82 -27.59
C LEU A 207 5.11 -6.14 -28.80
N LYS A 208 5.16 -5.25 -29.81
CA LYS A 208 6.12 -5.34 -30.93
C LYS A 208 7.58 -5.38 -30.47
N TRP A 209 7.91 -4.78 -29.32
CA TRP A 209 9.25 -4.79 -28.72
C TRP A 209 9.80 -6.20 -28.50
N ILE A 210 8.93 -7.23 -28.41
CA ILE A 210 9.33 -8.63 -28.35
C ILE A 210 10.06 -9.03 -29.64
N SER A 211 9.42 -8.83 -30.81
CA SER A 211 10.02 -9.07 -32.12
C SER A 211 11.20 -8.14 -32.42
N ASP A 212 11.13 -6.87 -32.01
CA ASP A 212 12.22 -5.92 -32.23
C ASP A 212 13.48 -6.36 -31.45
N THR A 213 13.30 -6.84 -30.22
CA THR A 213 14.38 -7.41 -29.40
C THR A 213 14.93 -8.71 -29.99
N HIS A 214 14.06 -9.62 -30.46
CA HIS A 214 14.50 -10.85 -31.16
C HIS A 214 15.30 -10.58 -32.43
N ALA A 215 15.00 -9.47 -33.13
CA ALA A 215 15.75 -8.97 -34.28
C ALA A 215 17.06 -8.24 -33.91
N GLY A 216 17.40 -8.13 -32.62
CA GLY A 216 18.67 -7.55 -32.17
C GLY A 216 18.67 -6.04 -31.91
N ALA A 217 17.50 -5.39 -31.81
CA ALA A 217 17.39 -3.95 -31.54
C ALA A 217 18.20 -3.45 -30.34
N LEU A 218 18.40 -4.30 -29.32
CA LEU A 218 19.15 -3.98 -28.10
C LEU A 218 20.64 -4.34 -28.16
N SER A 219 21.14 -4.94 -29.26
CA SER A 219 22.57 -5.28 -29.42
C SER A 219 23.49 -4.05 -29.41
N VAL A 220 22.95 -2.83 -29.62
CA VAL A 220 23.68 -1.56 -29.45
C VAL A 220 24.10 -1.29 -27.99
N PHE A 221 23.40 -1.86 -27.01
CA PHE A 221 23.74 -1.73 -25.58
C PHE A 221 24.53 -2.93 -25.04
N ALA A 222 24.47 -4.08 -25.70
CA ALA A 222 25.25 -5.24 -25.29
C ALA A 222 26.74 -5.03 -25.62
N LYS A 223 27.64 -5.32 -24.66
CA LYS A 223 29.09 -5.24 -24.89
C LYS A 223 29.61 -6.20 -25.97
N LYS A 224 28.79 -7.16 -26.41
CA LYS A 224 29.03 -8.03 -27.56
C LYS A 224 27.76 -8.07 -28.43
N PRO A 225 27.81 -7.64 -29.71
CA PRO A 225 26.63 -7.63 -30.58
C PRO A 225 26.18 -9.05 -31.00
N SER A 226 27.10 -10.01 -31.05
CA SER A 226 26.82 -11.43 -31.31
C SER A 226 26.30 -12.15 -30.06
N THR A 227 25.00 -12.02 -29.82
CA THR A 227 24.27 -12.66 -28.71
C THR A 227 22.89 -13.15 -29.17
N LYS A 228 22.34 -14.20 -28.56
CA LYS A 228 20.94 -14.62 -28.79
C LYS A 228 20.05 -13.91 -27.77
N TRP A 229 19.14 -13.07 -28.25
CA TRP A 229 18.18 -12.32 -27.43
C TRP A 229 16.96 -13.15 -27.04
N TYR A 230 16.54 -13.00 -25.78
CA TYR A 230 15.31 -13.56 -25.22
C TYR A 230 14.53 -12.46 -24.48
N VAL A 231 13.21 -12.63 -24.37
CA VAL A 231 12.32 -11.65 -23.74
C VAL A 231 11.48 -12.28 -22.64
N LEU A 232 11.55 -11.70 -21.44
CA LEU A 232 10.67 -11.98 -20.31
C LEU A 232 9.69 -10.82 -20.14
N LEU A 233 8.40 -11.12 -20.36
CA LEU A 233 7.31 -10.16 -20.26
C LEU A 233 6.67 -10.21 -18.87
N ASP A 234 6.75 -9.12 -18.10
CA ASP A 234 5.90 -8.96 -16.90
C ASP A 234 4.49 -8.56 -17.32
N ALA A 235 3.66 -9.59 -17.52
CA ALA A 235 2.25 -9.45 -17.85
C ALA A 235 1.36 -9.31 -16.61
N ALA A 236 1.90 -9.28 -15.37
CA ALA A 236 1.09 -9.36 -14.15
C ALA A 236 0.16 -8.15 -13.93
N SER A 237 0.49 -6.97 -14.50
CA SER A 237 -0.43 -5.82 -14.54
C SER A 237 -1.25 -5.75 -15.83
N PHE A 238 -0.85 -6.43 -16.91
CA PHE A 238 -1.49 -6.35 -18.22
C PHE A 238 -2.59 -7.39 -18.37
N ALA A 239 -2.30 -8.67 -18.12
CA ALA A 239 -3.25 -9.78 -18.20
C ALA A 239 -4.40 -9.68 -17.17
N ALA A 240 -4.28 -8.81 -16.18
CA ALA A 240 -5.34 -8.49 -15.23
C ALA A 240 -6.60 -7.91 -15.91
N THR A 241 -6.43 -7.14 -16.99
CA THR A 241 -7.53 -6.41 -17.66
C THR A 241 -7.40 -6.31 -19.18
N ASN A 242 -6.42 -6.97 -19.81
CA ASN A 242 -6.19 -6.89 -21.27
C ASN A 242 -5.97 -8.27 -21.89
N LYS A 243 -6.37 -8.44 -23.15
CA LYS A 243 -6.05 -9.63 -23.95
C LYS A 243 -4.54 -9.62 -24.28
N LEU A 244 -3.83 -10.66 -23.86
CA LEU A 244 -2.50 -11.01 -24.37
C LEU A 244 -2.66 -12.20 -25.33
N ASP A 245 -2.15 -12.08 -26.55
CA ASP A 245 -2.31 -13.08 -27.60
C ASP A 245 -0.95 -13.65 -28.01
N LEU A 246 -0.66 -14.88 -27.55
CA LEU A 246 0.61 -15.55 -27.77
C LEU A 246 0.69 -16.27 -29.13
N SER A 247 -0.38 -16.28 -29.93
CA SER A 247 -0.29 -16.64 -31.35
C SER A 247 0.37 -15.53 -32.17
N VAL A 248 0.24 -14.27 -31.73
CA VAL A 248 0.78 -13.06 -32.38
C VAL A 248 2.12 -12.65 -31.78
N TYR A 249 2.16 -12.39 -30.47
CA TYR A 249 3.36 -11.90 -29.78
C TYR A 249 4.00 -13.03 -28.99
N LYS A 250 5.20 -13.49 -29.38
CA LYS A 250 5.82 -14.73 -28.87
C LYS A 250 7.05 -14.51 -27.99
N PRO A 251 6.94 -13.90 -26.80
CA PRO A 251 8.05 -13.74 -25.85
C PRO A 251 8.49 -15.11 -25.33
N ASP A 252 9.75 -15.24 -24.92
CA ASP A 252 10.28 -16.52 -24.46
C ASP A 252 9.71 -16.93 -23.10
N PHE A 253 9.42 -15.92 -22.26
CA PHE A 253 8.92 -16.10 -20.92
C PHE A 253 7.80 -15.09 -20.60
N VAL A 254 6.75 -15.51 -19.89
CA VAL A 254 5.67 -14.62 -19.41
C VAL A 254 5.37 -14.93 -17.95
N CYS A 255 5.40 -13.92 -17.06
CA CYS A 255 5.02 -14.12 -15.66
C CYS A 255 3.61 -13.58 -15.34
N LEU A 256 2.88 -14.35 -14.52
CA LEU A 256 1.45 -14.16 -14.27
C LEU A 256 1.09 -14.29 -12.78
N SER A 257 0.02 -13.60 -12.37
CA SER A 257 -0.54 -13.65 -11.02
C SER A 257 -2.08 -13.69 -11.10
N PHE A 258 -2.69 -14.87 -10.94
CA PHE A 258 -4.12 -15.06 -11.19
C PHE A 258 -5.02 -14.25 -10.24
N TYR A 259 -4.55 -13.99 -9.01
CA TYR A 259 -5.23 -13.13 -8.05
C TYR A 259 -5.38 -11.66 -8.50
N LYS A 260 -4.61 -11.21 -9.52
CA LYS A 260 -4.81 -9.90 -10.16
C LYS A 260 -5.87 -9.94 -11.28
N MET A 261 -6.10 -11.11 -11.86
CA MET A 261 -7.06 -11.33 -12.96
C MET A 261 -8.47 -11.56 -12.41
N PHE A 262 -8.63 -12.36 -11.34
CA PHE A 262 -9.94 -12.68 -10.76
C PHE A 262 -9.94 -12.91 -9.23
N GLY A 263 -8.92 -12.44 -8.51
CA GLY A 263 -8.96 -12.25 -7.05
C GLY A 263 -8.70 -13.50 -6.20
N TYR A 264 -9.34 -14.63 -6.52
CA TYR A 264 -9.14 -15.92 -5.85
C TYR A 264 -8.68 -16.99 -6.84
N PRO A 265 -7.71 -17.86 -6.50
CA PRO A 265 -6.97 -17.90 -5.24
C PRO A 265 -5.79 -16.92 -5.21
N THR A 266 -5.36 -16.54 -4.01
CA THR A 266 -4.07 -15.89 -3.76
C THR A 266 -2.95 -16.93 -3.65
N GLY A 267 -1.69 -16.51 -3.82
CA GLY A 267 -0.52 -17.40 -3.70
C GLY A 267 -0.35 -18.40 -4.86
N ILE A 268 -1.03 -18.18 -5.99
CA ILE A 268 -0.88 -18.94 -7.23
C ILE A 268 -0.75 -17.99 -8.43
N GLY A 269 0.13 -18.38 -9.35
CA GLY A 269 0.47 -17.71 -10.59
C GLY A 269 1.14 -18.69 -11.53
N ALA A 270 1.78 -18.17 -12.59
CA ALA A 270 2.47 -19.01 -13.55
C ALA A 270 3.70 -18.32 -14.15
N LEU A 271 4.57 -19.16 -14.70
CA LEU A 271 5.58 -18.83 -15.69
C LEU A 271 5.23 -19.61 -16.95
N LEU A 272 4.85 -18.92 -18.03
CA LEU A 272 4.76 -19.52 -19.35
C LEU A 272 6.15 -19.52 -19.97
N VAL A 273 6.59 -20.66 -20.51
CA VAL A 273 7.89 -20.81 -21.17
C VAL A 273 7.68 -21.31 -22.59
N LYS A 274 8.19 -20.55 -23.56
CA LYS A 274 8.23 -20.95 -24.98
C LYS A 274 9.11 -22.19 -25.11
N ASN A 275 8.58 -23.28 -25.66
CA ASN A 275 9.27 -24.58 -25.61
C ASN A 275 10.65 -24.56 -26.30
N LYS A 276 10.79 -23.79 -27.39
CA LYS A 276 12.04 -23.53 -28.13
C LYS A 276 13.07 -22.65 -27.39
N SER A 277 12.75 -22.21 -26.17
CA SER A 277 13.58 -21.38 -25.29
C SER A 277 13.70 -21.98 -23.88
N SER A 278 13.37 -23.28 -23.75
CA SER A 278 13.47 -24.06 -22.50
C SER A 278 14.87 -24.65 -22.24
N ASP A 279 15.74 -24.57 -23.25
CA ASP A 279 17.15 -24.95 -23.25
C ASP A 279 18.01 -24.04 -22.36
N VAL A 280 17.74 -22.73 -22.39
CA VAL A 280 18.46 -21.74 -21.57
C VAL A 280 18.03 -21.70 -20.11
N LEU A 281 17.11 -22.56 -19.65
CA LEU A 281 16.74 -22.64 -18.24
C LEU A 281 17.36 -23.89 -17.58
N ASP A 282 18.36 -23.68 -16.71
CA ASP A 282 18.86 -24.71 -15.80
C ASP A 282 18.80 -24.25 -14.34
N LYS A 283 17.94 -24.92 -13.57
CA LYS A 283 17.66 -24.66 -12.16
C LYS A 283 18.66 -25.43 -11.30
N MET A 284 19.48 -24.73 -10.51
CA MET A 284 20.53 -25.38 -9.69
C MET A 284 19.95 -26.24 -8.55
N TYR A 285 18.84 -25.84 -7.95
CA TYR A 285 18.15 -26.57 -6.88
C TYR A 285 17.19 -27.64 -7.42
N TYR A 286 17.01 -28.74 -6.69
CA TYR A 286 15.97 -29.74 -6.93
C TYR A 286 15.26 -30.11 -5.63
N GLY A 287 13.92 -30.09 -5.65
CA GLY A 287 13.06 -30.62 -4.59
C GLY A 287 12.50 -32.01 -4.91
N GLY A 288 11.75 -32.58 -3.96
CA GLY A 288 10.96 -33.79 -4.20
C GLY A 288 10.03 -33.63 -5.41
N GLY A 289 9.82 -34.69 -6.18
CA GLY A 289 9.02 -34.64 -7.41
C GLY A 289 9.76 -34.11 -8.66
N THR A 290 10.92 -33.45 -8.53
CA THR A 290 11.65 -32.85 -9.68
C THR A 290 12.75 -33.71 -10.29
N VAL A 291 13.13 -34.79 -9.62
CA VAL A 291 14.15 -35.76 -10.06
C VAL A 291 13.54 -37.11 -10.42
N ASP A 292 14.24 -37.83 -11.30
CA ASP A 292 14.03 -39.25 -11.59
C ASP A 292 14.75 -40.11 -10.54
N VAL A 293 15.97 -39.70 -10.14
CA VAL A 293 16.80 -40.34 -9.11
C VAL A 293 17.78 -39.31 -8.50
N ALA A 294 18.10 -39.48 -7.22
CA ALA A 294 19.21 -38.80 -6.55
C ALA A 294 19.87 -39.78 -5.57
N LEU A 295 21.20 -39.70 -5.42
CA LEU A 295 21.92 -40.46 -4.39
C LEU A 295 22.07 -39.59 -3.13
N SER A 296 22.08 -40.24 -1.96
CA SER A 296 22.19 -39.57 -0.65
C SER A 296 23.64 -39.38 -0.21
N PHE A 297 24.54 -40.28 -0.62
CA PHE A 297 25.97 -40.26 -0.26
C PHE A 297 26.84 -39.62 -1.36
N GLU A 298 26.53 -39.92 -2.63
CA GLU A 298 27.21 -39.33 -3.78
C GLU A 298 26.47 -38.10 -4.30
N ARG A 299 27.20 -37.14 -4.89
CA ARG A 299 26.63 -35.89 -5.44
C ARG A 299 25.95 -36.09 -6.82
N PHE A 300 25.34 -37.25 -7.05
CA PHE A 300 24.67 -37.63 -8.29
C PHE A 300 23.16 -37.42 -8.21
N HIS A 301 22.58 -36.81 -9.25
CA HIS A 301 21.13 -36.72 -9.43
C HIS A 301 20.77 -36.59 -10.92
N ARG A 302 19.58 -37.05 -11.30
CA ARG A 302 19.00 -36.86 -12.63
C ARG A 302 17.68 -36.12 -12.49
N LYS A 303 17.62 -34.88 -13.00
CA LYS A 303 16.38 -34.09 -13.11
C LYS A 303 15.46 -34.71 -14.16
N ARG A 304 14.15 -34.63 -13.94
CA ARG A 304 13.12 -35.06 -14.91
C ARG A 304 13.30 -34.37 -16.26
N GLN A 305 12.81 -34.98 -17.34
CA GLN A 305 12.98 -34.40 -18.68
C GLN A 305 11.92 -33.32 -18.99
N ILE A 306 10.67 -33.53 -18.56
CA ILE A 306 9.54 -32.61 -18.80
C ILE A 306 9.80 -31.28 -18.08
N LEU A 307 9.65 -30.16 -18.78
CA LEU A 307 10.05 -28.84 -18.28
C LEU A 307 9.39 -28.47 -16.95
N TYR A 308 8.05 -28.46 -16.87
CA TYR A 308 7.38 -28.02 -15.65
C TYR A 308 7.74 -28.90 -14.43
N GLN A 309 7.90 -30.20 -14.64
CA GLN A 309 8.32 -31.14 -13.59
C GLN A 309 9.74 -30.87 -13.06
N ARG A 310 10.63 -30.23 -13.82
CA ARG A 310 11.96 -29.80 -13.31
C ARG A 310 11.86 -28.59 -12.35
N PHE A 311 10.83 -27.77 -12.49
CA PHE A 311 10.76 -26.47 -11.84
C PHE A 311 9.77 -26.43 -10.66
N GLU A 312 8.75 -27.29 -10.66
CA GLU A 312 7.71 -27.39 -9.63
C GLU A 312 8.17 -28.27 -8.45
N ASP A 313 8.74 -27.65 -7.40
CA ASP A 313 9.22 -28.38 -6.21
C ASP A 313 8.08 -28.89 -5.31
N GLY A 314 8.08 -30.19 -5.03
CA GLY A 314 7.17 -30.81 -4.06
C GLY A 314 5.72 -30.86 -4.53
N THR A 315 4.80 -30.94 -3.58
CA THR A 315 3.36 -30.99 -3.87
C THR A 315 2.84 -29.61 -4.23
N LEU A 316 2.42 -29.44 -5.49
CA LEU A 316 1.72 -28.25 -5.99
C LEU A 316 0.48 -27.91 -5.15
N PRO A 317 0.05 -26.63 -5.11
CA PRO A 317 -1.20 -26.21 -4.46
C PRO A 317 -2.41 -26.60 -5.32
N PHE A 318 -2.66 -27.90 -5.48
CA PHE A 318 -3.59 -28.46 -6.47
C PHE A 318 -5.04 -27.99 -6.30
N LEU A 319 -5.52 -27.77 -5.06
CA LEU A 319 -6.84 -27.18 -4.80
C LEU A 319 -6.95 -25.74 -5.32
N SER A 320 -5.88 -24.95 -5.21
CA SER A 320 -5.80 -23.61 -5.78
C SER A 320 -5.75 -23.66 -7.31
N ILE A 321 -5.05 -24.64 -7.88
CA ILE A 321 -4.98 -24.84 -9.34
C ILE A 321 -6.35 -25.20 -9.91
N ALA A 322 -7.08 -26.15 -9.29
CA ALA A 322 -8.45 -26.48 -9.67
C ALA A 322 -9.38 -25.26 -9.62
N SER A 323 -9.30 -24.49 -8.52
CA SER A 323 -10.09 -23.26 -8.30
C SER A 323 -9.92 -22.16 -9.37
N LEU A 324 -8.85 -22.21 -10.19
CA LEU A 324 -8.66 -21.26 -11.28
C LEU A 324 -9.74 -21.37 -12.37
N GLN A 325 -10.41 -22.52 -12.54
CA GLN A 325 -11.38 -22.72 -13.62
C GLN A 325 -12.53 -21.72 -13.57
N TYR A 326 -13.08 -21.49 -12.37
CA TYR A 326 -14.17 -20.54 -12.12
C TYR A 326 -13.74 -19.08 -12.29
N GLY A 327 -12.46 -18.78 -12.11
CA GLY A 327 -11.88 -17.47 -12.44
C GLY A 327 -11.84 -17.23 -13.95
N PHE A 328 -11.36 -18.23 -14.71
CA PHE A 328 -11.34 -18.17 -16.17
C PHE A 328 -12.73 -18.17 -16.81
N GLU A 329 -13.74 -18.78 -16.17
CA GLU A 329 -15.14 -18.66 -16.61
C GLU A 329 -15.65 -17.22 -16.60
N ILE A 330 -15.36 -16.44 -15.54
CA ILE A 330 -15.78 -15.03 -15.45
C ILE A 330 -15.17 -14.22 -16.60
N LEU A 331 -13.86 -14.39 -16.84
CA LEU A 331 -13.15 -13.73 -17.94
C LEU A 331 -13.63 -14.19 -19.33
N SER A 332 -14.16 -15.41 -19.44
CA SER A 332 -14.75 -15.94 -20.68
C SER A 332 -16.14 -15.37 -20.94
N LYS A 333 -16.94 -15.17 -19.88
CA LYS A 333 -18.29 -14.57 -19.95
C LYS A 333 -18.26 -13.08 -20.26
N LEU A 334 -17.26 -12.35 -19.77
CA LEU A 334 -17.09 -10.90 -20.01
C LEU A 334 -16.20 -10.56 -21.21
N THR A 335 -15.32 -11.48 -21.64
CA THR A 335 -14.20 -11.25 -22.58
C THR A 335 -13.16 -10.21 -22.13
N MET A 336 -11.88 -10.45 -22.47
CA MET A 336 -10.79 -9.52 -22.11
C MET A 336 -10.82 -8.19 -22.90
N ASP A 337 -11.57 -8.11 -24.00
CA ASP A 337 -11.72 -6.89 -24.80
C ASP A 337 -12.72 -5.92 -24.16
N GLN A 338 -13.91 -6.40 -23.78
CA GLN A 338 -14.89 -5.56 -23.07
C GLN A 338 -14.34 -5.13 -21.70
N ILE A 339 -13.62 -6.02 -20.99
CA ILE A 339 -12.93 -5.64 -19.74
C ILE A 339 -11.92 -4.51 -19.99
N SER A 340 -11.06 -4.62 -21.00
CA SER A 340 -10.05 -3.60 -21.34
C SER A 340 -10.69 -2.24 -21.63
N LYS A 341 -11.74 -2.24 -22.46
CA LYS A 341 -12.51 -1.05 -22.84
C LYS A 341 -13.26 -0.44 -21.64
N HIS A 342 -13.84 -1.26 -20.77
CA HIS A 342 -14.58 -0.81 -19.58
C HIS A 342 -13.65 -0.11 -18.57
N VAL A 343 -12.55 -0.76 -18.16
CA VAL A 343 -11.64 -0.15 -17.17
C VAL A 343 -10.92 1.08 -17.73
N PHE A 344 -10.66 1.11 -19.04
CA PHE A 344 -10.18 2.30 -19.74
C PHE A 344 -11.22 3.43 -19.72
N SER A 345 -12.50 3.15 -20.00
CA SER A 345 -13.57 4.16 -19.97
C SER A 345 -13.71 4.80 -18.60
N LEU A 346 -13.64 4.02 -17.52
CA LEU A 346 -13.61 4.53 -16.14
C LEU A 346 -12.36 5.38 -15.86
N ALA A 347 -11.18 4.90 -16.26
CA ALA A 347 -9.92 5.62 -16.07
C ALA A 347 -9.88 6.96 -16.84
N LYS A 348 -10.31 6.98 -18.11
CA LYS A 348 -10.48 8.18 -18.94
C LYS A 348 -11.45 9.17 -18.30
N THR A 349 -12.60 8.68 -17.85
CA THR A 349 -13.63 9.50 -17.19
C THR A 349 -13.11 10.15 -15.92
N LEU A 350 -12.41 9.40 -15.06
CA LEU A 350 -11.77 9.95 -13.87
C LEU A 350 -10.65 10.93 -14.23
N HIS A 351 -9.73 10.54 -15.12
CA HIS A 351 -8.56 11.31 -15.52
C HIS A 351 -8.96 12.69 -16.07
N HIS A 352 -9.83 12.73 -17.08
CA HIS A 352 -10.28 14.01 -17.65
C HIS A 352 -11.15 14.80 -16.68
N SER A 353 -11.98 14.16 -15.84
CA SER A 353 -12.75 14.89 -14.82
C SER A 353 -11.84 15.55 -13.78
N LEU A 354 -10.85 14.83 -13.26
CA LEU A 354 -9.83 15.36 -12.34
C LEU A 354 -9.04 16.51 -12.98
N LEU A 355 -8.64 16.36 -14.25
CA LEU A 355 -7.92 17.39 -15.02
C LEU A 355 -8.70 18.71 -15.14
N THR A 356 -10.04 18.68 -15.09
CA THR A 356 -10.84 19.91 -15.10
C THR A 356 -10.91 20.64 -13.76
N LEU A 357 -10.56 20.00 -12.64
CA LEU A 357 -10.76 20.54 -11.29
C LEU A 357 -9.71 21.60 -10.95
N HIS A 358 -10.17 22.83 -10.73
CA HIS A 358 -9.35 23.96 -10.30
C HIS A 358 -9.93 24.60 -9.03
N HIS A 359 -9.05 25.14 -8.18
CA HIS A 359 -9.43 25.95 -7.02
C HIS A 359 -10.04 27.29 -7.47
N CYS A 360 -10.65 28.03 -6.55
CA CYS A 360 -11.21 29.36 -6.80
C CYS A 360 -10.23 30.40 -7.41
N ASN A 361 -8.91 30.19 -7.26
CA ASN A 361 -7.87 31.04 -7.87
C ASN A 361 -7.35 30.52 -9.22
N GLY A 362 -7.98 29.50 -9.80
CA GLY A 362 -7.62 28.96 -11.11
C GLY A 362 -6.40 28.04 -11.15
N LYS A 363 -5.77 27.70 -10.01
CA LYS A 363 -4.74 26.64 -9.96
C LYS A 363 -5.38 25.24 -9.98
N PRO A 364 -4.75 24.23 -10.60
CA PRO A 364 -5.28 22.86 -10.64
C PRO A 364 -5.27 22.20 -9.26
N VAL A 365 -6.26 21.34 -8.99
CA VAL A 365 -6.44 20.61 -7.73
C VAL A 365 -5.54 19.37 -7.65
N VAL A 366 -5.10 18.84 -8.79
CA VAL A 366 -4.23 17.66 -8.86
C VAL A 366 -3.08 17.85 -9.85
N LYS A 367 -1.94 17.21 -9.53
CA LYS A 367 -0.89 16.89 -10.49
C LYS A 367 -1.09 15.45 -10.94
N LEU A 368 -1.55 15.25 -12.17
CA LEU A 368 -1.67 13.94 -12.80
C LEU A 368 -0.30 13.43 -13.28
N TYR A 369 -0.13 12.11 -13.24
CA TYR A 369 1.08 11.39 -13.67
C TYR A 369 0.68 10.39 -14.76
N SER A 370 0.92 10.78 -16.01
CA SER A 370 0.46 10.07 -17.21
C SER A 370 1.53 10.09 -18.30
N ASP A 371 1.62 9.00 -19.04
CA ASP A 371 2.48 8.86 -20.23
C ASP A 371 1.64 8.86 -21.54
N SER A 372 0.33 9.11 -21.43
CA SER A 372 -0.65 9.12 -22.52
C SER A 372 -1.72 10.20 -22.27
N ASP A 373 -2.55 10.49 -23.27
CA ASP A 373 -3.65 11.47 -23.20
C ASP A 373 -5.01 10.88 -22.73
N TYR A 374 -5.05 9.57 -22.49
CA TYR A 374 -6.25 8.75 -22.24
C TYR A 374 -7.27 8.78 -23.39
N GLU A 375 -6.87 9.00 -24.64
CA GLU A 375 -7.79 8.90 -25.78
C GLU A 375 -7.92 7.47 -26.35
N ASP A 376 -6.86 6.66 -26.29
CA ASP A 376 -6.78 5.29 -26.82
C ASP A 376 -6.64 4.19 -25.75
N HIS A 377 -7.42 3.11 -25.90
CA HIS A 377 -7.39 1.95 -25.00
C HIS A 377 -6.33 0.89 -25.37
N SER A 378 -5.67 0.98 -26.53
CA SER A 378 -4.55 0.10 -26.88
C SER A 378 -3.28 0.47 -26.10
N SER A 379 -3.07 1.77 -25.87
CA SER A 379 -1.90 2.35 -25.20
C SER A 379 -2.10 2.67 -23.72
N GLN A 380 -3.33 2.87 -23.22
CA GLN A 380 -3.59 3.17 -21.81
C GLN A 380 -4.49 2.13 -21.12
N GLY A 381 -4.14 1.75 -19.89
CA GLY A 381 -4.89 0.83 -19.02
C GLY A 381 -5.80 1.53 -18.01
N GLY A 382 -6.52 0.72 -17.23
CA GLY A 382 -7.49 1.17 -16.22
C GLY A 382 -6.90 1.76 -14.93
N ILE A 383 -5.77 2.49 -15.01
CA ILE A 383 -5.06 3.07 -13.87
C ILE A 383 -4.96 4.58 -14.05
N VAL A 384 -5.09 5.34 -12.96
CA VAL A 384 -4.86 6.78 -12.88
C VAL A 384 -3.99 7.07 -11.66
N ALA A 385 -2.86 7.75 -11.85
CA ALA A 385 -1.97 8.19 -10.78
C ALA A 385 -1.93 9.73 -10.68
N PHE A 386 -1.93 10.25 -9.46
CA PHE A 386 -1.87 11.69 -9.18
C PHE A 386 -1.36 12.02 -7.78
N ASN A 387 -1.03 13.27 -7.54
CA ASN A 387 -1.01 13.87 -6.20
C ASN A 387 -1.99 15.05 -6.15
N VAL A 388 -2.52 15.34 -4.96
CA VAL A 388 -3.43 16.47 -4.73
C VAL A 388 -2.61 17.71 -4.35
N MET A 389 -3.09 18.90 -4.70
CA MET A 389 -2.45 20.18 -4.44
C MET A 389 -3.39 21.10 -3.64
N ARG A 390 -2.83 22.14 -3.02
CA ARG A 390 -3.59 23.24 -2.39
C ARG A 390 -3.60 24.46 -3.33
N SER A 391 -4.52 25.40 -3.12
CA SER A 391 -4.62 26.65 -3.91
C SER A 391 -3.36 27.52 -3.89
N ASN A 392 -2.52 27.44 -2.85
CA ASN A 392 -1.22 28.12 -2.84
C ASN A 392 -0.22 27.48 -3.85
N GLY A 393 -0.39 26.21 -4.20
CA GLY A 393 0.48 25.42 -5.08
C GLY A 393 1.32 24.35 -4.36
N GLU A 394 1.20 24.23 -3.03
CA GLU A 394 1.84 23.15 -2.25
C GLU A 394 1.18 21.80 -2.54
N TYR A 395 1.96 20.72 -2.44
CA TYR A 395 1.42 19.36 -2.46
C TYR A 395 0.70 19.02 -1.15
N ILE A 396 -0.38 18.25 -1.26
CA ILE A 396 -1.02 17.56 -0.15
C ILE A 396 -0.40 16.17 -0.02
N GLY A 397 0.03 15.80 1.18
CA GLY A 397 0.62 14.49 1.45
C GLY A 397 -0.37 13.36 1.23
N TYR A 398 0.09 12.24 0.64
CA TYR A 398 -0.78 11.11 0.32
C TYR A 398 -1.41 10.45 1.58
N MET A 399 -0.87 10.68 2.78
CA MET A 399 -1.47 10.25 4.05
C MET A 399 -2.70 11.09 4.42
N GLU A 400 -2.74 12.38 4.06
CA GLU A 400 -3.94 13.21 4.21
C GLU A 400 -5.05 12.70 3.29
N VAL A 401 -4.72 12.40 2.03
CA VAL A 401 -5.65 11.80 1.05
C VAL A 401 -6.15 10.43 1.52
N LEU A 402 -5.27 9.56 2.03
CA LEU A 402 -5.64 8.23 2.55
C LEU A 402 -6.56 8.32 3.78
N ASN A 403 -6.37 9.32 4.65
CA ASN A 403 -7.28 9.55 5.79
C ASN A 403 -8.67 10.01 5.33
N MET A 404 -8.78 10.88 4.32
CA MET A 404 -10.08 11.28 3.77
C MET A 404 -10.74 10.15 2.98
N ALA A 405 -9.98 9.37 2.21
CA ALA A 405 -10.46 8.17 1.52
C ALA A 405 -11.12 7.19 2.49
N ALA A 406 -10.51 6.95 3.66
CA ALA A 406 -11.09 6.11 4.71
C ALA A 406 -12.39 6.69 5.35
N ILE A 407 -12.68 7.99 5.22
CA ILE A 407 -13.98 8.58 5.60
C ILE A 407 -15.04 8.24 4.54
N PHE A 408 -14.70 8.42 3.25
CA PHE A 408 -15.55 8.11 2.10
C PHE A 408 -15.62 6.62 1.73
N LYS A 409 -14.99 5.74 2.51
CA LYS A 409 -14.86 4.30 2.26
C LYS A 409 -14.23 3.95 0.90
N ILE A 410 -13.28 4.76 0.46
CA ILE A 410 -12.48 4.52 -0.74
C ILE A 410 -11.24 3.72 -0.36
N HIS A 411 -11.08 2.54 -0.96
CA HIS A 411 -9.94 1.65 -0.78
C HIS A 411 -8.97 1.84 -1.96
N LEU A 412 -8.01 2.74 -1.77
CA LEU A 412 -7.00 3.14 -2.77
C LEU A 412 -5.56 2.85 -2.31
N ARG A 413 -4.57 3.08 -3.19
CA ARG A 413 -3.14 2.89 -2.89
C ARG A 413 -2.35 4.19 -2.87
N THR A 414 -1.32 4.24 -2.04
CA THR A 414 -0.35 5.34 -1.97
C THR A 414 1.11 4.86 -2.03
N GLY A 415 2.06 5.78 -2.24
CA GLY A 415 3.50 5.53 -2.31
C GLY A 415 4.02 5.34 -3.75
N CYS A 416 5.10 4.59 -3.93
CA CYS A 416 5.67 4.28 -5.26
C CYS A 416 5.15 2.98 -5.89
N PHE A 417 4.13 2.34 -5.31
CA PHE A 417 3.47 1.11 -5.83
C PHE A 417 4.41 -0.06 -6.20
N CYS A 418 5.58 -0.16 -5.57
CA CYS A 418 6.64 -1.11 -5.96
C CYS A 418 7.12 -0.94 -7.41
N ASN A 419 7.14 0.29 -7.94
CA ASN A 419 7.76 0.67 -9.20
C ASN A 419 8.57 1.97 -8.99
N PRO A 420 9.79 1.87 -8.42
CA PRO A 420 10.55 3.04 -8.00
C PRO A 420 11.07 3.86 -9.19
N GLY A 421 11.31 3.26 -10.36
CA GLY A 421 11.75 3.98 -11.55
C GLY A 421 10.66 4.90 -12.11
N ALA A 422 9.45 4.38 -12.31
CA ALA A 422 8.31 5.20 -12.72
C ALA A 422 7.98 6.27 -11.66
N CYS A 423 8.08 5.93 -10.38
CA CYS A 423 7.92 6.89 -9.28
C CYS A 423 8.94 8.03 -9.35
N GLN A 424 10.23 7.70 -9.49
CA GLN A 424 11.31 8.69 -9.62
C GLN A 424 11.10 9.61 -10.82
N ARG A 425 10.73 9.04 -11.98
CA ARG A 425 10.51 9.75 -13.24
C ARG A 425 9.31 10.71 -13.14
N HIS A 426 8.13 10.20 -12.75
CA HIS A 426 6.89 10.99 -12.66
C HIS A 426 6.93 12.07 -11.56
N LEU A 427 7.65 11.83 -10.45
CA LEU A 427 7.85 12.82 -9.40
C LEU A 427 9.05 13.76 -9.67
N SER A 428 9.80 13.54 -10.76
CA SER A 428 11.00 14.30 -11.14
C SER A 428 12.05 14.40 -10.02
N LEU A 429 12.30 13.27 -9.35
CA LEU A 429 13.28 13.17 -8.26
C LEU A 429 14.66 12.77 -8.82
N SER A 430 15.71 13.47 -8.42
CA SER A 430 17.08 13.02 -8.69
C SER A 430 17.45 11.85 -7.77
N THR A 431 18.47 11.08 -8.15
CA THR A 431 19.04 10.04 -7.26
C THR A 431 19.52 10.63 -5.93
N LYS A 432 19.98 11.90 -5.95
CA LYS A 432 20.35 12.64 -4.73
C LYS A 432 19.13 12.95 -3.85
N ASP A 433 18.01 13.39 -4.43
CA ASP A 433 16.76 13.58 -3.67
C ASP A 433 16.34 12.28 -2.97
N ILE A 434 16.42 11.13 -3.65
CA ILE A 434 16.01 9.83 -3.10
C ILE A 434 16.92 9.40 -1.93
N LEU A 435 18.25 9.56 -2.06
CA LEU A 435 19.19 9.24 -0.98
C LEU A 435 19.00 10.17 0.22
N GLN A 436 18.88 11.48 -0.01
CA GLN A 436 18.63 12.45 1.06
C GLN A 436 17.27 12.25 1.75
N ASN A 437 16.24 11.83 1.00
CA ASN A 437 14.96 11.43 1.58
C ASN A 437 15.13 10.22 2.51
N TYR A 438 15.89 9.20 2.11
CA TYR A 438 16.17 8.02 2.93
C TYR A 438 16.98 8.37 4.20
N GLU A 439 18.00 9.21 4.08
CA GLU A 439 18.77 9.76 5.21
C GLU A 439 17.87 10.55 6.18
N ALA A 440 16.86 11.27 5.67
CA ALA A 440 15.80 11.93 6.44
C ALA A 440 14.71 10.98 7.00
N GLY A 441 14.89 9.65 6.89
CA GLY A 441 14.00 8.63 7.44
C GLY A 441 12.87 8.17 6.51
N TYR A 442 12.92 8.49 5.21
CA TYR A 442 11.94 7.96 4.25
C TYR A 442 12.00 6.44 4.14
N THR A 443 10.82 5.82 4.20
CA THR A 443 10.60 4.40 3.87
C THR A 443 9.43 4.30 2.90
N CYS A 444 9.53 3.44 1.89
CA CYS A 444 8.50 3.31 0.85
C CYS A 444 7.17 2.85 1.44
N GLY A 445 6.13 3.68 1.35
CA GLY A 445 4.83 3.45 2.00
C GLY A 445 4.80 3.76 3.50
N GLY A 446 5.85 4.41 4.02
CA GLY A 446 5.90 4.97 5.37
C GLY A 446 5.14 6.30 5.51
N ILE A 447 5.23 6.88 6.71
CA ILE A 447 4.46 8.07 7.11
C ILE A 447 5.04 9.38 6.51
N ALA A 448 6.31 9.38 6.07
CA ALA A 448 6.96 10.53 5.45
C ALA A 448 6.56 10.65 3.95
N ASP A 449 5.41 11.27 3.71
CA ASP A 449 4.80 11.45 2.38
C ASP A 449 5.20 12.75 1.66
N LEU A 450 5.64 13.77 2.40
CA LEU A 450 6.25 15.00 1.90
C LEU A 450 7.61 15.22 2.56
N ILE A 451 8.65 15.52 1.77
CA ILE A 451 9.97 15.96 2.24
C ILE A 451 10.37 17.21 1.45
N ASN A 452 10.76 18.28 2.16
CA ASN A 452 11.08 19.60 1.59
C ASN A 452 9.98 20.14 0.63
N GLY A 453 8.71 19.84 0.92
CA GLY A 453 7.56 20.20 0.10
C GLY A 453 7.34 19.34 -1.16
N LYS A 454 8.28 18.45 -1.51
CA LYS A 454 8.13 17.47 -2.60
C LYS A 454 7.45 16.18 -2.10
N PRO A 455 6.58 15.55 -2.91
CA PRO A 455 6.02 14.24 -2.59
C PRO A 455 7.07 13.12 -2.73
N THR A 456 6.98 12.12 -1.84
CA THR A 456 7.85 10.92 -1.87
C THR A 456 7.20 9.72 -2.58
N GLY A 457 5.95 9.88 -3.02
CA GLY A 457 5.12 8.89 -3.70
C GLY A 457 3.92 9.54 -4.38
N ALA A 458 2.96 8.75 -4.86
CA ALA A 458 1.70 9.24 -5.44
C ALA A 458 0.48 8.57 -4.79
N VAL A 459 -0.71 8.99 -5.20
CA VAL A 459 -1.99 8.27 -5.04
C VAL A 459 -2.29 7.53 -6.34
N ARG A 460 -2.73 6.27 -6.26
CA ARG A 460 -3.17 5.47 -7.42
C ARG A 460 -4.59 4.97 -7.23
N ILE A 461 -5.39 5.19 -8.27
CA ILE A 461 -6.68 4.56 -8.53
C ILE A 461 -6.46 3.54 -9.64
N SER A 462 -7.03 2.35 -9.49
CA SER A 462 -6.93 1.28 -10.49
C SER A 462 -8.23 0.47 -10.51
N PHE A 463 -8.89 0.44 -11.66
CA PHE A 463 -10.21 -0.17 -11.85
C PHE A 463 -10.10 -1.64 -12.29
N GLY A 464 -11.08 -2.44 -11.88
CA GLY A 464 -11.24 -3.84 -12.26
C GLY A 464 -12.51 -4.06 -13.09
N TYR A 465 -12.71 -5.29 -13.58
CA TYR A 465 -13.85 -5.63 -14.44
C TYR A 465 -15.23 -5.41 -13.78
N MET A 466 -15.27 -5.30 -12.45
CA MET A 466 -16.46 -5.08 -11.61
C MET A 466 -16.61 -3.64 -11.10
N SER A 467 -15.63 -2.75 -11.33
CA SER A 467 -15.73 -1.34 -10.92
C SER A 467 -16.80 -0.62 -11.73
N THR A 468 -17.34 0.48 -11.19
CA THR A 468 -18.52 1.17 -11.73
C THR A 468 -18.30 2.68 -11.88
N ILE A 469 -19.25 3.39 -12.49
CA ILE A 469 -19.19 4.86 -12.60
C ILE A 469 -19.40 5.53 -11.24
N GLU A 470 -20.09 4.86 -10.31
CA GLU A 470 -20.28 5.27 -8.91
C GLU A 470 -18.95 5.32 -8.14
N ASP A 471 -17.97 4.46 -8.45
CA ASP A 471 -16.61 4.54 -7.89
C ASP A 471 -15.93 5.86 -8.29
N VAL A 472 -15.99 6.20 -9.59
CA VAL A 472 -15.43 7.44 -10.13
C VAL A 472 -16.13 8.66 -9.51
N GLN A 473 -17.47 8.62 -9.40
CA GLN A 473 -18.24 9.67 -8.73
C GLN A 473 -17.86 9.82 -7.25
N THR A 474 -17.65 8.71 -6.53
CA THR A 474 -17.27 8.71 -5.10
C THR A 474 -15.89 9.33 -4.89
N ILE A 475 -14.92 9.02 -5.75
CA ILE A 475 -13.58 9.64 -5.76
C ILE A 475 -13.69 11.15 -6.05
N LEU A 476 -14.41 11.54 -7.10
CA LEU A 476 -14.60 12.95 -7.45
C LEU A 476 -15.34 13.73 -6.35
N LEU A 477 -16.29 13.09 -5.65
CA LEU A 477 -17.00 13.65 -4.51
C LEU A 477 -16.05 13.88 -3.33
N MET A 478 -15.21 12.90 -2.97
CA MET A 478 -14.17 13.05 -1.93
C MET A 478 -13.25 14.23 -2.27
N ILE A 479 -12.68 14.27 -3.49
CA ILE A 479 -11.78 15.35 -3.91
C ILE A 479 -12.50 16.71 -3.80
N THR A 480 -13.72 16.82 -4.33
CA THR A 480 -14.52 18.06 -4.33
C THR A 480 -14.96 18.51 -2.93
N LYS A 481 -15.17 17.58 -1.99
CA LYS A 481 -15.57 17.87 -0.60
C LYS A 481 -14.38 18.17 0.32
N CYS A 482 -13.24 17.52 0.11
CA CYS A 482 -12.10 17.59 1.03
C CYS A 482 -11.03 18.62 0.64
N PHE A 483 -10.77 18.82 -0.65
CA PHE A 483 -9.54 19.45 -1.12
C PHE A 483 -9.71 20.64 -2.07
N ILE A 484 -10.95 21.06 -2.39
CA ILE A 484 -11.19 22.20 -3.28
C ILE A 484 -11.68 23.43 -2.52
N ASP A 485 -10.93 24.51 -2.64
CA ASP A 485 -11.34 25.85 -2.19
C ASP A 485 -12.45 26.39 -3.10
N LYS A 486 -13.57 26.81 -2.49
CA LYS A 486 -14.78 27.22 -3.21
C LYS A 486 -14.72 28.71 -3.63
N PRO A 487 -15.37 29.10 -4.74
CA PRO A 487 -16.06 28.24 -5.73
C PRO A 487 -15.06 27.39 -6.55
N CYS A 488 -15.44 26.15 -6.86
CA CYS A 488 -14.65 25.27 -7.72
C CYS A 488 -14.75 25.76 -9.17
N ILE A 489 -13.60 25.98 -9.82
CA ILE A 489 -13.53 26.31 -11.24
C ILE A 489 -13.38 24.99 -12.03
N ARG A 490 -14.15 24.85 -13.12
CA ARG A 490 -14.11 23.68 -14.00
C ARG A 490 -13.83 24.09 -15.43
N LYS A 491 -12.58 23.90 -15.87
CA LYS A 491 -12.13 24.07 -17.26
C LYS A 491 -10.99 23.08 -17.55
N PHE A 492 -10.84 22.64 -18.80
CA PHE A 492 -9.57 21.99 -19.19
C PHE A 492 -8.44 23.03 -19.16
N PRO A 493 -7.22 22.67 -18.72
CA PRO A 493 -6.07 23.56 -18.82
C PRO A 493 -5.74 23.90 -20.28
N GLU A 494 -5.31 25.12 -20.56
CA GLU A 494 -4.99 25.55 -21.94
C GLU A 494 -3.90 24.67 -22.58
N TRP A 495 -2.84 24.36 -21.82
CA TRP A 495 -1.75 23.47 -22.24
C TRP A 495 -2.19 22.04 -22.57
N TRP A 496 -3.41 21.61 -22.21
CA TRP A 496 -3.91 20.27 -22.54
C TRP A 496 -4.07 20.06 -24.06
N LYS A 497 -4.39 21.13 -24.80
CA LYS A 497 -4.44 21.10 -26.28
C LYS A 497 -3.05 20.81 -26.85
N ASP A 498 -2.06 21.58 -26.40
CA ASP A 498 -0.67 21.44 -26.84
C ASP A 498 -0.04 20.14 -26.37
N HIS A 499 -0.43 19.61 -25.21
CA HIS A 499 0.02 18.31 -24.73
C HIS A 499 -0.55 17.16 -25.57
N LYS A 500 -1.84 17.19 -25.93
CA LYS A 500 -2.41 16.27 -26.92
C LYS A 500 -1.67 16.37 -28.26
N MET A 501 -1.45 17.59 -28.76
CA MET A 501 -0.70 17.80 -30.01
C MET A 501 0.79 17.44 -29.91
N GLY A 502 1.40 17.52 -28.73
CA GLY A 502 2.80 17.18 -28.46
C GLY A 502 2.99 15.67 -28.39
N ILE A 503 2.08 14.96 -27.71
CA ILE A 503 1.92 13.51 -27.85
C ILE A 503 1.72 13.17 -29.33
N PHE A 504 0.79 13.83 -30.04
CA PHE A 504 0.51 13.63 -31.47
C PHE A 504 1.69 13.95 -32.42
N LYS A 505 2.68 14.75 -31.99
CA LYS A 505 3.91 15.06 -32.74
C LYS A 505 5.08 14.13 -32.41
N ASN A 506 5.17 13.65 -31.18
CA ASN A 506 6.04 12.53 -30.83
C ASN A 506 5.49 11.20 -31.40
N HIS A 507 4.22 11.17 -31.84
CA HIS A 507 3.50 10.06 -32.46
C HIS A 507 4.00 9.64 -33.86
N ILE A 508 5.31 9.36 -33.99
CA ILE A 508 5.71 8.24 -34.85
C ILE A 508 4.98 6.97 -34.36
N TYR A 509 4.70 6.88 -33.05
CA TYR A 509 3.89 5.87 -32.35
C TYR A 509 2.49 5.56 -32.95
N LYS A 510 1.97 6.33 -33.92
CA LYS A 510 0.69 5.98 -34.57
C LYS A 510 0.84 4.86 -35.62
N ASN A 511 2.01 4.73 -36.24
CA ASN A 511 2.31 3.69 -37.24
C ASN A 511 2.85 2.37 -36.61
N PHE A 512 2.72 2.20 -35.29
CA PHE A 512 3.12 0.97 -34.59
C PHE A 512 1.93 0.06 -34.25
N TYR A 513 0.70 0.56 -34.42
CA TYR A 513 -0.54 -0.20 -34.22
C TYR A 513 -1.26 -0.53 -35.55
N ASN A 514 -0.84 0.06 -36.68
CA ASN A 514 -1.24 -0.30 -38.04
C ASN A 514 0.00 -0.24 -38.95
N THR A 515 0.09 -1.14 -39.92
CA THR A 515 1.31 -1.44 -40.70
C THR A 515 1.52 -0.58 -41.95
N ASN A 516 2.79 -0.51 -42.37
CA ASN A 516 3.33 -0.27 -43.72
C ASN A 516 3.69 1.18 -44.18
N ILE A 517 4.85 1.21 -44.87
CA ILE A 517 5.36 2.17 -45.88
C ILE A 517 6.15 3.43 -45.42
N ASP A 518 7.44 3.37 -45.83
CA ASP A 518 8.45 4.37 -46.18
C ASP A 518 9.13 5.39 -45.24
N TYR A 519 10.33 5.78 -45.67
CA TYR A 519 11.37 6.52 -44.96
C TYR A 519 11.45 8.01 -45.33
N SER A 520 12.02 8.83 -44.44
CA SER A 520 13.22 9.68 -44.71
C SER A 520 13.55 10.65 -43.56
N VAL A 521 14.58 11.49 -43.77
CA VAL A 521 14.99 12.69 -42.98
C VAL A 521 15.91 12.45 -41.76
N SER A 522 17.19 12.21 -42.10
CA SER A 522 18.42 12.84 -41.55
C SER A 522 18.60 13.16 -40.05
N TYR A 523 19.71 12.65 -39.52
CA TYR A 523 20.30 12.96 -38.21
C TYR A 523 21.08 14.30 -38.19
N ILE A 524 21.09 15.01 -37.06
CA ILE A 524 22.14 15.99 -36.71
C ILE A 524 22.58 15.76 -35.25
N ILE A 525 23.87 15.46 -35.05
CA ILE A 525 24.53 15.49 -33.74
C ILE A 525 25.37 16.76 -33.68
N LYS A 526 25.35 17.47 -32.55
CA LYS A 526 26.46 18.34 -32.14
C LYS A 526 27.17 17.71 -30.96
N ASN A 527 28.48 17.53 -31.10
CA ASN A 527 29.39 17.25 -30.00
C ASN A 527 29.59 18.52 -29.18
N GLU A 528 29.89 18.37 -27.89
CA GLU A 528 30.96 19.17 -27.29
C GLU A 528 31.62 18.39 -26.14
N LYS A 529 32.95 18.31 -26.21
CA LYS A 529 33.82 17.97 -25.08
C LYS A 529 34.61 19.23 -24.78
N ASN A 530 34.89 19.51 -23.52
CA ASN A 530 36.24 19.92 -23.11
C ASN A 530 36.46 19.68 -21.61
N VAL A 531 37.73 19.67 -21.22
CA VAL A 531 38.21 19.16 -19.93
C VAL A 531 39.16 20.18 -19.29
N ASN A 532 39.03 20.30 -17.96
CA ASN A 532 39.95 20.81 -16.93
C ASN A 532 41.17 21.66 -17.35
N ASN A 533 41.38 22.76 -16.60
CA ASN A 533 42.45 22.80 -15.59
C ASN A 533 42.33 24.05 -14.69
N PHE A 534 42.64 23.92 -13.40
CA PHE A 534 43.81 24.54 -12.75
C PHE A 534 43.97 24.08 -11.28
N GLN A 535 45.03 24.53 -10.60
CA GLN A 535 45.67 23.81 -9.49
C GLN A 535 45.43 24.41 -8.08
N ASN A 536 45.82 23.61 -7.08
CA ASN A 536 45.94 23.91 -5.65
C ASN A 536 46.49 25.30 -5.28
N ASN A 537 46.14 25.78 -4.08
CA ASN A 537 47.13 26.20 -3.08
C ASN A 537 46.56 26.17 -1.64
N SER A 538 47.41 26.35 -0.62
CA SER A 538 47.17 25.97 0.79
C SER A 538 47.42 27.09 1.82
N HIS A 539 46.75 26.99 2.99
CA HIS A 539 47.20 27.27 4.38
C HIS A 539 45.95 27.35 5.32
N ASN A 540 45.90 26.71 6.50
CA ASN A 540 46.49 27.02 7.83
C ASN A 540 46.03 28.37 8.44
N GLU A 541 45.78 28.52 9.76
CA GLU A 541 45.71 27.56 10.91
C GLU A 541 44.21 27.18 11.23
N ASN A 542 43.65 26.91 12.44
CA ASN A 542 44.12 26.93 13.84
C ASN A 542 43.41 25.99 14.86
N LYS A 543 44.04 25.96 16.05
CA LYS A 543 43.87 25.16 17.29
C LYS A 543 42.45 24.96 17.87
N ASN A 544 42.15 23.68 18.16
CA ASN A 544 41.88 23.09 19.49
C ASN A 544 41.56 24.01 20.68
N LEU A 545 40.56 23.63 21.52
CA LEU A 545 40.86 22.93 22.79
C LEU A 545 39.65 22.18 23.41
N ASN A 546 39.93 21.46 24.51
CA ASN A 546 39.14 20.39 25.12
C ASN A 546 37.97 20.82 26.02
N TYR A 547 37.02 19.88 26.17
CA TYR A 547 36.37 19.46 27.43
C TYR A 547 36.71 20.24 28.72
N PHE A 548 35.69 20.69 29.44
CA PHE A 548 35.65 20.57 30.90
C PHE A 548 34.20 20.42 31.43
N ASN A 549 34.02 19.63 32.49
CA ASN A 549 32.74 19.47 33.19
C ASN A 549 32.54 20.61 34.22
N ILE A 550 31.36 21.24 34.21
CA ILE A 550 30.83 21.95 35.38
C ILE A 550 29.38 21.53 35.62
N ARG A 551 29.12 20.88 36.75
CA ARG A 551 27.76 20.73 37.29
C ARG A 551 27.31 22.08 37.85
N ASN A 552 26.12 22.54 37.51
CA ASN A 552 25.42 23.58 38.26
C ASN A 552 24.01 23.12 38.60
N PHE A 553 23.70 23.04 39.90
CA PHE A 553 22.33 22.91 40.38
C PHE A 553 21.61 24.25 40.15
N ILE A 554 20.50 24.23 39.41
CA ILE A 554 19.63 25.41 39.28
C ILE A 554 18.63 25.39 40.43
N ASN A 555 18.63 26.47 41.21
CA ASN A 555 17.85 26.61 42.43
C ASN A 555 16.40 27.03 42.09
N PHE A 556 15.44 26.11 42.21
CA PHE A 556 14.02 26.34 41.91
C PHE A 556 13.34 27.20 42.99
N ASN A 557 13.59 28.51 42.99
CA ASN A 557 12.86 29.47 43.81
C ASN A 557 12.82 30.89 43.22
N LYS A 558 12.16 31.05 42.05
CA LYS A 558 11.65 32.34 41.56
C LYS A 558 10.56 32.14 40.50
N ILE A 559 9.35 31.77 40.94
CA ILE A 559 8.15 31.88 40.10
C ILE A 559 7.85 33.38 39.96
N ASN A 560 8.08 33.93 38.76
CA ASN A 560 7.73 35.31 38.46
C ASN A 560 6.21 35.39 38.21
N THR A 561 5.49 36.21 38.98
CA THR A 561 4.02 36.21 39.01
C THR A 561 3.43 36.92 37.78
N GLN A 562 3.36 36.20 36.66
CA GLN A 562 2.43 36.55 35.58
C GLN A 562 1.03 36.00 35.86
N ILE A 563 0.00 36.73 35.38
CA ILE A 563 -1.38 36.59 35.83
C ILE A 563 -1.97 35.23 35.42
N ASN A 564 -2.32 34.41 36.43
CA ASN A 564 -2.94 33.11 36.26
C ASN A 564 -4.22 33.20 35.40
N LYS A 565 -4.35 32.32 34.40
CA LYS A 565 -5.63 32.10 33.69
C LYS A 565 -5.99 30.64 33.41
N CYS A 566 -5.05 29.70 33.45
CA CYS A 566 -5.32 28.30 33.12
C CYS A 566 -5.83 27.49 34.33
N ILE A 567 -6.91 26.73 34.14
CA ILE A 567 -7.50 25.83 35.14
C ILE A 567 -7.88 24.46 34.55
N LEU A 568 -7.93 23.42 35.39
CA LEU A 568 -8.52 22.13 35.07
C LEU A 568 -10.05 22.24 35.08
N GLN A 569 -10.66 22.28 33.90
CA GLN A 569 -12.10 22.50 33.73
C GLN A 569 -12.90 21.20 33.82
N ARG A 570 -12.50 20.15 33.08
CA ARG A 570 -13.21 18.86 33.02
C ARG A 570 -12.22 17.71 33.00
N LEU A 571 -12.58 16.59 33.63
CA LEU A 571 -11.73 15.41 33.78
C LEU A 571 -12.50 14.16 33.36
N TYR A 572 -11.90 13.33 32.51
CA TYR A 572 -12.50 12.12 31.96
C TYR A 572 -11.60 10.89 32.14
N VAL A 573 -12.24 9.78 32.50
CA VAL A 573 -11.68 8.44 32.52
C VAL A 573 -12.28 7.66 31.35
N TYR A 574 -11.51 6.79 30.69
CA TYR A 574 -12.03 5.84 29.69
C TYR A 574 -11.78 4.39 30.14
N PRO A 575 -12.57 3.86 31.09
CA PRO A 575 -12.33 2.54 31.69
C PRO A 575 -12.14 1.43 30.65
N ILE A 576 -13.07 1.35 29.70
CA ILE A 576 -12.99 0.40 28.59
C ILE A 576 -12.42 1.11 27.36
N LYS A 577 -11.31 0.58 26.85
CA LYS A 577 -10.68 1.03 25.60
C LYS A 577 -11.72 1.11 24.47
N SER A 578 -11.64 2.18 23.68
CA SER A 578 -12.59 2.48 22.58
C SER A 578 -14.03 2.83 22.99
N CYS A 579 -14.41 2.76 24.27
CA CYS A 579 -15.79 3.06 24.70
C CYS A 579 -16.01 4.53 25.06
N GLY A 580 -17.20 4.91 25.52
CA GLY A 580 -17.52 6.26 25.99
C GLY A 580 -16.66 6.74 27.15
N ALA A 581 -16.69 8.05 27.41
CA ALA A 581 -16.07 8.66 28.59
C ALA A 581 -16.93 8.46 29.84
N TYR A 582 -16.27 8.32 30.99
CA TYR A 582 -16.83 8.61 32.30
C TYR A 582 -16.32 10.00 32.74
N GLU A 583 -17.22 10.92 33.07
CA GLU A 583 -16.87 12.28 33.51
C GLU A 583 -16.82 12.38 35.03
N ILE A 584 -15.79 13.07 35.54
CA ILE A 584 -15.56 13.27 36.97
C ILE A 584 -16.00 14.68 37.38
N THR A 585 -16.80 14.77 38.45
CA THR A 585 -17.46 16.00 38.88
C THR A 585 -16.76 16.77 40.01
N ASP A 586 -15.81 16.17 40.71
CA ASP A 586 -15.02 16.82 41.78
C ASP A 586 -13.53 16.45 41.69
N SER A 587 -13.16 15.21 42.03
CA SER A 587 -11.75 14.80 42.12
C SER A 587 -11.52 13.33 41.73
N TRP A 588 -10.30 13.01 41.28
CA TRP A 588 -9.90 11.64 40.93
C TRP A 588 -8.46 11.33 41.28
N ASN A 589 -8.20 10.07 41.61
CA ASN A 589 -6.88 9.58 42.01
C ASN A 589 -5.98 9.31 40.80
N LEU A 590 -4.68 9.47 41.03
CA LEU A 590 -3.59 9.14 40.11
C LEU A 590 -2.81 7.93 40.62
N ASN A 591 -2.41 7.04 39.72
CA ASN A 591 -1.56 5.87 39.99
C ASN A 591 -0.36 5.82 39.01
N SER A 592 0.42 4.74 39.03
CA SER A 592 1.59 4.53 38.16
C SER A 592 1.26 4.48 36.65
N LYS A 593 0.00 4.25 36.28
CA LYS A 593 -0.48 4.02 34.91
C LYS A 593 -1.22 5.22 34.33
N GLY A 594 -1.78 6.09 35.17
CA GLY A 594 -2.57 7.26 34.76
C GLY A 594 -3.62 7.66 35.80
N LEU A 595 -4.79 8.09 35.33
CA LEU A 595 -6.00 8.17 36.15
C LEU A 595 -6.41 6.76 36.60
N GLU A 596 -6.84 6.60 37.85
CA GLU A 596 -7.34 5.33 38.37
C GLU A 596 -8.45 4.76 37.46
N TYR A 597 -8.37 3.48 37.12
CA TYR A 597 -9.23 2.76 36.17
C TYR A 597 -9.13 3.15 34.69
N ASP A 598 -8.31 4.12 34.26
CA ASP A 598 -8.25 4.51 32.83
C ASP A 598 -7.63 3.42 31.94
N ARG A 599 -8.42 2.96 30.96
CA ARG A 599 -8.05 1.97 29.94
C ARG A 599 -7.53 0.64 30.52
N GLU A 600 -8.03 0.25 31.69
CA GLU A 600 -7.75 -1.06 32.30
C GLU A 600 -8.50 -2.21 31.61
N TRP A 601 -9.62 -1.95 30.93
CA TRP A 601 -10.41 -2.96 30.21
C TRP A 601 -10.36 -2.75 28.69
N MET A 602 -10.59 -3.83 27.94
CA MET A 602 -10.88 -3.76 26.51
C MET A 602 -11.78 -4.92 26.05
N ILE A 603 -12.52 -4.69 24.96
CA ILE A 603 -13.42 -5.69 24.37
C ILE A 603 -12.68 -6.46 23.27
N MET A 604 -12.72 -7.78 23.30
CA MET A 604 -12.10 -8.66 22.30
C MET A 604 -13.13 -9.54 21.60
N THR A 605 -12.81 -9.97 20.38
CA THR A 605 -13.43 -11.13 19.73
C THR A 605 -12.87 -12.45 20.29
N SER A 606 -13.56 -13.56 20.02
CA SER A 606 -13.07 -14.93 20.25
C SER A 606 -11.69 -15.22 19.63
N SER A 607 -11.30 -14.51 18.56
CA SER A 607 -9.95 -14.57 17.95
C SER A 607 -8.88 -13.75 18.68
N GLY A 608 -9.12 -13.33 19.93
CA GLY A 608 -8.19 -12.52 20.73
C GLY A 608 -7.90 -11.12 20.16
N THR A 609 -8.74 -10.64 19.24
CA THR A 609 -8.54 -9.35 18.56
C THR A 609 -9.33 -8.25 19.26
N CYS A 610 -8.64 -7.22 19.75
CA CYS A 610 -9.27 -6.04 20.37
C CYS A 610 -10.17 -5.31 19.36
N LEU A 611 -11.43 -5.04 19.73
CA LEU A 611 -12.30 -4.13 18.98
C LEU A 611 -11.79 -2.68 19.10
N THR A 612 -11.97 -1.90 18.04
CA THR A 612 -11.60 -0.48 18.03
C THR A 612 -12.71 0.39 17.45
N GLN A 613 -12.91 1.56 18.05
CA GLN A 613 -13.94 2.52 17.62
C GLN A 613 -13.70 3.04 16.18
N LYS A 614 -12.46 2.94 15.67
CA LYS A 614 -12.11 3.18 14.27
C LYS A 614 -12.91 2.32 13.28
N HIS A 615 -13.26 1.09 13.66
CA HIS A 615 -13.98 0.11 12.85
C HIS A 615 -15.42 -0.16 13.34
N TYR A 616 -15.67 -0.01 14.64
CA TYR A 616 -16.98 -0.21 15.27
C TYR A 616 -17.37 1.07 16.01
N THR A 617 -17.95 2.05 15.30
CA THR A 617 -18.17 3.40 15.84
C THR A 617 -19.11 3.41 17.05
N ASN A 618 -20.13 2.54 17.05
CA ASN A 618 -21.10 2.36 18.14
C ASN A 618 -20.47 2.03 19.51
N LEU A 619 -19.20 1.64 19.58
CA LEU A 619 -18.48 1.54 20.85
C LEU A 619 -18.51 2.85 21.64
N CYS A 620 -18.62 4.02 21.00
CA CYS A 620 -18.78 5.30 21.71
C CYS A 620 -20.06 5.38 22.56
N LEU A 621 -21.09 4.57 22.24
CA LEU A 621 -22.38 4.52 22.91
C LEU A 621 -22.36 3.64 24.18
N LEU A 622 -21.38 2.74 24.31
CA LEU A 622 -21.11 2.04 25.57
C LEU A 622 -20.58 3.04 26.61
N LYS A 623 -21.37 3.34 27.65
CA LYS A 623 -20.99 4.27 28.72
C LYS A 623 -20.62 3.50 30.00
N PRO A 624 -19.33 3.36 30.33
CA PRO A 624 -18.91 2.87 31.65
C PRO A 624 -19.04 3.98 32.71
N VAL A 625 -19.39 3.62 33.94
CA VAL A 625 -19.48 4.51 35.11
C VAL A 625 -18.88 3.80 36.32
N ILE A 626 -17.88 4.40 36.98
CA ILE A 626 -17.14 3.79 38.09
C ILE A 626 -17.75 4.18 39.44
N VAL A 627 -18.36 3.23 40.15
CA VAL A 627 -19.02 3.47 41.44
C VAL A 627 -18.14 2.97 42.59
N LYS A 628 -17.11 3.75 42.93
CA LYS A 628 -16.07 3.40 43.92
C LYS A 628 -16.61 2.84 45.25
N LYS A 629 -17.67 3.44 45.82
CA LYS A 629 -18.29 2.99 47.08
C LYS A 629 -18.87 1.58 47.02
N GLN A 630 -19.29 1.13 45.85
CA GLN A 630 -19.88 -0.19 45.60
C GLN A 630 -18.86 -1.17 44.97
N LYS A 631 -17.64 -0.70 44.68
CA LYS A 631 -16.58 -1.46 43.97
C LYS A 631 -17.03 -2.07 42.62
N ILE A 632 -17.89 -1.39 41.88
CA ILE A 632 -18.39 -1.83 40.56
C ILE A 632 -18.23 -0.77 39.48
N MET A 633 -18.04 -1.24 38.24
CA MET A 633 -18.29 -0.48 37.02
C MET A 633 -19.69 -0.83 36.52
N LYS A 634 -20.57 0.16 36.40
CA LYS A 634 -21.84 0.00 35.67
C LYS A 634 -21.58 0.28 34.18
N LEU A 635 -22.18 -0.49 33.29
CA LEU A 635 -22.03 -0.33 31.84
C LEU A 635 -23.41 -0.27 31.19
N THR A 636 -23.64 0.77 30.39
CA THR A 636 -24.92 1.01 29.71
C THR A 636 -24.75 1.13 28.20
N TYR A 637 -25.83 0.83 27.47
CA TYR A 637 -25.94 0.98 26.02
C TYR A 637 -27.41 1.31 25.66
N PRO A 638 -27.69 2.12 24.62
CA PRO A 638 -29.06 2.44 24.24
C PRO A 638 -29.92 1.20 23.98
N GLY A 639 -31.06 1.08 24.67
CA GLY A 639 -31.99 -0.05 24.56
C GLY A 639 -31.62 -1.31 25.34
N MET A 640 -30.48 -1.34 26.05
CA MET A 640 -30.07 -2.47 26.89
C MET A 640 -30.27 -2.18 28.38
N PRO A 641 -30.54 -3.20 29.23
CA PRO A 641 -30.45 -3.06 30.68
C PRO A 641 -29.01 -2.72 31.08
N THR A 642 -28.82 -2.10 32.26
CA THR A 642 -27.48 -1.85 32.81
C THR A 642 -26.88 -3.15 33.32
N ILE A 643 -25.61 -3.42 33.01
CA ILE A 643 -24.84 -4.53 33.60
C ILE A 643 -23.80 -3.99 34.59
N GLU A 644 -23.51 -4.76 35.64
CA GLU A 644 -22.57 -4.39 36.70
C GLU A 644 -21.36 -5.34 36.69
N ILE A 645 -20.16 -4.78 36.78
CA ILE A 645 -18.89 -5.48 36.60
C ILE A 645 -18.00 -5.18 37.81
N SER A 646 -17.51 -6.20 38.49
CA SER A 646 -16.64 -6.05 39.66
C SER A 646 -15.34 -5.28 39.33
N LEU A 647 -14.97 -4.32 40.19
CA LEU A 647 -13.66 -3.68 40.20
C LEU A 647 -12.62 -4.47 41.00
N GLU A 648 -13.04 -5.49 41.76
CA GLU A 648 -12.14 -6.42 42.44
C GLU A 648 -11.75 -7.56 41.49
N ASN A 649 -10.58 -8.18 41.72
CA ASN A 649 -10.10 -9.31 40.93
C ASN A 649 -10.79 -10.64 41.31
N THR A 650 -12.11 -10.61 41.53
CA THR A 650 -12.94 -11.81 41.78
C THR A 650 -12.82 -12.88 40.69
N TYR A 651 -12.40 -12.46 39.49
CA TYR A 651 -12.15 -13.33 38.33
C TYR A 651 -10.72 -13.87 38.21
N GLU A 652 -9.84 -13.77 39.22
CA GLU A 652 -8.46 -14.29 39.15
C GLU A 652 -8.36 -15.83 38.92
N LYS A 653 -9.47 -16.57 39.08
CA LYS A 653 -9.59 -17.99 38.70
C LYS A 653 -10.05 -18.21 37.24
N SER A 654 -10.27 -17.15 36.45
CA SER A 654 -10.78 -17.23 35.08
C SER A 654 -9.69 -17.52 34.03
N ILE A 655 -10.12 -17.80 32.80
CA ILE A 655 -9.23 -18.14 31.69
C ILE A 655 -8.38 -16.94 31.30
N LYS A 656 -7.06 -17.08 31.44
CA LYS A 656 -6.10 -16.12 30.88
C LYS A 656 -6.14 -16.14 29.37
N HIS A 657 -6.57 -15.03 28.76
CA HIS A 657 -6.50 -14.88 27.30
C HIS A 657 -5.16 -14.24 26.87
N PRO A 658 -4.43 -14.81 25.91
CA PRO A 658 -3.25 -14.19 25.34
C PRO A 658 -3.67 -13.00 24.45
N ILE A 659 -3.34 -11.78 24.86
CA ILE A 659 -3.74 -10.58 24.13
C ILE A 659 -2.82 -10.37 22.94
N SER A 660 -3.42 -10.33 21.74
CA SER A 660 -2.78 -9.81 20.54
C SER A 660 -3.17 -8.35 20.35
N GLN A 661 -2.22 -7.43 20.56
CA GLN A 661 -2.34 -6.08 20.02
C GLN A 661 -2.21 -6.14 18.48
N SER A 662 -2.61 -5.09 17.76
CA SER A 662 -2.57 -5.12 16.29
C SER A 662 -1.12 -5.22 15.76
N ARG A 663 -0.98 -5.58 14.47
CA ARG A 663 0.26 -5.97 13.73
C ARG A 663 1.49 -5.01 13.78
N ILE A 664 1.54 -4.05 14.69
CA ILE A 664 2.58 -3.01 14.80
C ILE A 664 3.19 -2.98 16.23
N CYS A 665 2.73 -3.80 17.18
CA CYS A 665 3.39 -3.93 18.48
C CYS A 665 3.30 -5.36 19.05
N GLU A 666 4.45 -6.00 19.29
CA GLU A 666 4.56 -7.43 19.65
C GLU A 666 4.39 -7.72 21.15
N SER A 667 3.94 -6.75 21.95
CA SER A 667 3.70 -6.93 23.38
C SER A 667 2.45 -7.79 23.65
N ARG A 668 2.66 -9.10 23.77
CA ARG A 668 1.66 -10.01 24.36
C ARG A 668 1.44 -9.61 25.82
N VAL A 669 0.21 -9.23 26.15
CA VAL A 669 -0.23 -8.91 27.52
C VAL A 669 -1.14 -10.05 28.00
N GLU A 670 -1.12 -10.37 29.29
CA GLU A 670 -2.12 -11.26 29.89
C GLU A 670 -3.30 -10.45 30.43
N GLY A 671 -4.52 -10.95 30.20
CA GLY A 671 -5.73 -10.35 30.73
C GLY A 671 -6.71 -11.37 31.32
N ILE A 672 -7.55 -10.86 32.21
CA ILE A 672 -8.55 -11.59 32.99
C ILE A 672 -9.94 -11.35 32.37
N ASP A 673 -10.71 -12.41 32.10
CA ASP A 673 -12.07 -12.30 31.56
C ASP A 673 -13.07 -11.87 32.65
N CYS A 674 -13.95 -10.93 32.33
CA CYS A 674 -14.99 -10.45 33.25
C CYS A 674 -16.25 -11.35 33.26
N GLY A 675 -16.26 -12.44 32.48
CA GLY A 675 -17.21 -13.54 32.63
C GLY A 675 -18.28 -13.66 31.54
N ALA A 676 -19.05 -14.75 31.62
CA ALA A 676 -20.01 -15.14 30.59
C ALA A 676 -21.18 -14.15 30.41
N GLU A 677 -21.74 -13.64 31.52
CA GLU A 677 -22.84 -12.66 31.50
C GLU A 677 -22.43 -11.36 30.77
N VAL A 678 -21.24 -10.84 31.09
CA VAL A 678 -20.66 -9.66 30.44
C VAL A 678 -20.35 -9.94 28.96
N SER A 679 -19.97 -11.18 28.63
CA SER A 679 -19.73 -11.63 27.26
C SER A 679 -21.02 -11.65 26.43
N GLU A 680 -22.11 -12.18 26.99
CA GLU A 680 -23.42 -12.23 26.34
C GLU A 680 -24.03 -10.84 26.18
N TRP A 681 -24.04 -10.03 27.24
CA TRP A 681 -24.56 -8.66 27.21
C TRP A 681 -23.84 -7.80 26.16
N LEU A 682 -22.51 -7.87 26.08
CA LEU A 682 -21.74 -7.17 25.04
C LEU A 682 -22.04 -7.70 23.64
N SER A 683 -22.24 -9.01 23.50
CA SER A 683 -22.52 -9.65 22.21
C SER A 683 -23.90 -9.23 21.67
N LEU A 684 -24.89 -9.09 22.55
CA LEU A 684 -26.22 -8.54 22.24
C LEU A 684 -26.16 -7.05 21.92
N ALA A 685 -25.58 -6.23 22.82
CA ALA A 685 -25.50 -4.77 22.67
C ALA A 685 -24.81 -4.33 21.36
N LEU A 686 -23.79 -5.07 20.91
CA LEU A 686 -23.02 -4.77 19.70
C LEU A 686 -23.41 -5.62 18.48
N GLY A 687 -24.44 -6.47 18.58
CA GLY A 687 -24.91 -7.31 17.48
C GLY A 687 -23.85 -8.26 16.91
N LYS A 688 -22.97 -8.80 17.76
CA LYS A 688 -21.81 -9.60 17.33
C LYS A 688 -21.50 -10.70 18.34
N PRO A 689 -21.51 -11.99 17.96
CA PRO A 689 -21.34 -13.09 18.91
C PRO A 689 -19.92 -13.19 19.47
N ASN A 690 -19.81 -13.79 20.66
CA ASN A 690 -18.56 -14.16 21.33
C ASN A 690 -17.60 -12.98 21.58
N LEU A 691 -18.14 -11.83 22.00
CA LEU A 691 -17.34 -10.74 22.54
C LEU A 691 -17.01 -10.97 24.01
N ARG A 692 -15.78 -10.65 24.43
CA ARG A 692 -15.31 -10.79 25.83
C ARG A 692 -14.81 -9.45 26.35
N LEU A 693 -15.12 -9.09 27.59
CA LEU A 693 -14.52 -7.95 28.27
C LEU A 693 -13.33 -8.46 29.08
N VAL A 694 -12.13 -7.94 28.77
CA VAL A 694 -10.89 -8.39 29.42
C VAL A 694 -10.21 -7.22 30.13
N ARG A 695 -9.90 -7.42 31.42
CA ARG A 695 -9.12 -6.49 32.24
C ARG A 695 -7.63 -6.84 32.16
N GLN A 696 -6.75 -5.84 32.21
CA GLN A 696 -5.31 -6.03 32.26
C GLN A 696 -4.88 -6.72 33.57
N SER A 697 -4.14 -7.83 33.48
CA SER A 697 -3.57 -8.50 34.66
C SER A 697 -2.33 -7.77 35.20
N HIS A 698 -2.04 -7.96 36.48
CA HIS A 698 -0.84 -7.41 37.12
C HIS A 698 0.36 -8.36 36.97
N GLY A 699 0.87 -8.47 35.73
CA GLY A 699 2.03 -9.31 35.41
C GLY A 699 3.32 -8.80 36.06
N ARG A 700 4.08 -9.69 36.72
CA ARG A 700 5.40 -9.39 37.28
C ARG A 700 6.35 -8.92 36.17
N GLN A 701 6.95 -7.73 36.32
CA GLN A 701 7.96 -7.23 35.38
C GLN A 701 9.23 -8.11 35.40
N LYS A 702 9.85 -8.29 34.23
CA LYS A 702 11.30 -8.58 34.17
C LYS A 702 12.04 -7.28 34.48
N LYS A 703 12.99 -7.31 35.43
CA LYS A 703 13.87 -6.15 35.72
C LYS A 703 14.69 -5.80 34.47
N GLY A 704 14.53 -4.59 33.92
CA GLY A 704 15.32 -4.11 32.78
C GLY A 704 14.81 -2.81 32.15
N LEU A 705 15.50 -1.71 32.44
CA LEU A 705 15.30 -0.33 31.96
C LEU A 705 13.98 0.36 32.37
N ASP A 706 14.05 1.69 32.50
CA ASP A 706 13.01 2.58 33.01
C ASP A 706 11.83 2.79 32.03
N LYS A 707 11.05 1.74 31.82
CA LYS A 707 9.81 1.81 31.05
C LYS A 707 8.63 2.22 31.94
N ILE A 708 8.08 3.40 31.66
CA ILE A 708 6.83 3.90 32.25
C ILE A 708 5.74 2.82 32.16
N GLU A 709 5.08 2.53 33.28
CA GLU A 709 3.97 1.60 33.31
C GLU A 709 2.75 2.24 32.60
N LEU A 710 2.19 1.55 31.60
CA LEU A 710 1.02 2.00 30.85
C LEU A 710 -0.10 0.97 30.96
N SER A 711 -1.34 1.45 31.04
CA SER A 711 -2.53 0.62 30.85
C SER A 711 -2.71 0.25 29.36
N PHE A 712 -3.88 -0.16 28.89
CA PHE A 712 -4.12 -0.33 27.44
C PHE A 712 -4.20 1.01 26.67
N SER A 713 -3.68 2.11 27.22
CA SER A 713 -3.28 3.31 26.46
C SER A 713 -2.26 2.95 25.36
N SER A 714 -2.08 3.84 24.37
CA SER A 714 -1.26 3.55 23.18
C SER A 714 0.02 4.36 23.06
N GLN A 715 0.13 5.52 23.73
CA GLN A 715 1.24 6.47 23.54
C GLN A 715 1.65 7.25 24.81
N ALA A 716 0.74 7.52 25.76
CA ALA A 716 1.05 8.14 27.05
C ALA A 716 -0.03 7.86 28.11
N GLN A 717 0.24 8.22 29.37
CA GLN A 717 -0.67 8.07 30.50
C GLN A 717 -1.92 8.97 30.38
N TYR A 718 -1.74 10.23 30.00
CA TYR A 718 -2.83 11.20 29.86
C TYR A 718 -2.76 11.95 28.52
N LEU A 719 -3.91 12.39 28.05
CA LEU A 719 -4.07 13.30 26.92
C LEU A 719 -4.76 14.57 27.41
N ALA A 720 -4.10 15.72 27.31
CA ALA A 720 -4.70 17.01 27.62
C ALA A 720 -5.16 17.76 26.36
N ILE A 721 -6.29 18.48 26.50
CA ILE A 721 -6.95 19.26 25.45
C ILE A 721 -7.26 20.64 26.00
N ASN A 722 -6.84 21.67 25.28
CA ASN A 722 -7.24 23.05 25.54
C ASN A 722 -8.58 23.34 24.86
N GLU A 723 -9.58 23.77 25.62
CA GLU A 723 -10.91 24.08 25.07
C GLU A 723 -10.84 25.27 24.09
N ALA A 724 -9.98 26.27 24.34
CA ALA A 724 -9.79 27.39 23.41
C ALA A 724 -9.25 26.92 22.04
N SER A 725 -8.40 25.89 22.01
CA SER A 725 -7.94 25.24 20.76
C SER A 725 -9.08 24.52 20.04
N VAL A 726 -10.04 23.94 20.79
CA VAL A 726 -11.22 23.27 20.22
C VAL A 726 -12.19 24.31 19.65
N SER A 727 -12.51 25.36 20.40
CA SER A 727 -13.35 26.48 19.95
C SER A 727 -12.78 27.18 18.71
N TRP A 728 -11.47 27.46 18.69
CA TRP A 728 -10.81 27.99 17.50
C TRP A 728 -11.01 27.09 16.26
N LEU A 729 -10.89 25.77 16.44
CA LEU A 729 -11.05 24.80 15.34
C LEU A 729 -12.51 24.70 14.88
N ILE A 730 -13.45 24.72 15.82
CA ILE A 730 -14.90 24.81 15.58
C ILE A 730 -15.27 26.07 14.77
N ASP A 731 -14.55 27.17 14.94
CA ASP A 731 -14.76 28.42 14.21
C ASP A 731 -14.01 28.48 12.87
N LYS A 732 -13.19 27.47 12.55
CA LYS A 732 -12.65 27.22 11.21
C LYS A 732 -13.41 26.13 10.45
N VAL A 733 -14.23 25.32 11.14
CA VAL A 733 -15.19 24.42 10.49
C VAL A 733 -16.28 25.26 9.83
N SER A 734 -16.38 25.20 8.50
CA SER A 734 -17.47 25.78 7.72
C SER A 734 -18.83 25.21 8.16
N HIS A 735 -19.94 25.90 7.86
CA HIS A 735 -21.30 25.43 8.14
C HIS A 735 -21.61 24.08 7.44
N ASP A 736 -21.26 22.98 8.11
CA ASP A 736 -21.57 21.60 7.75
C ASP A 736 -22.64 21.08 8.72
N LEU A 737 -23.79 20.69 8.19
CA LEU A 737 -25.01 20.41 8.97
C LEU A 737 -24.87 19.18 9.87
N ASP A 738 -23.93 18.28 9.56
CA ASP A 738 -23.67 17.08 10.34
C ASP A 738 -22.70 17.30 11.54
N PHE A 739 -22.05 18.46 11.65
CA PHE A 739 -21.05 18.72 12.71
C PHE A 739 -21.62 19.50 13.91
N LYS A 740 -22.04 18.77 14.94
CA LYS A 740 -22.48 19.31 16.23
C LYS A 740 -21.33 19.93 17.03
N LYS A 741 -21.24 21.27 17.00
CA LYS A 741 -20.22 22.10 17.69
C LYS A 741 -20.13 21.79 19.20
N ASP A 742 -21.28 21.65 19.85
CA ASP A 742 -21.46 21.27 21.27
C ASP A 742 -20.77 19.94 21.65
N THR A 743 -20.75 18.97 20.74
CA THR A 743 -20.15 17.64 21.02
C THR A 743 -18.63 17.59 20.82
N ALA A 744 -18.03 18.64 20.25
CA ALA A 744 -16.73 18.55 19.60
C ALA A 744 -15.57 18.20 20.55
N VAL A 745 -15.55 18.73 21.78
CA VAL A 745 -14.50 18.44 22.79
C VAL A 745 -14.40 16.92 23.04
N HIS A 746 -15.53 16.24 23.20
CA HIS A 746 -15.58 14.80 23.46
C HIS A 746 -14.96 13.97 22.32
N ARG A 747 -15.05 14.45 21.06
CA ARG A 747 -14.49 13.76 19.88
C ARG A 747 -12.97 13.64 19.92
N PHE A 748 -12.28 14.56 20.61
CA PHE A 748 -10.83 14.48 20.84
C PHE A 748 -10.43 13.48 21.93
N ARG A 749 -11.40 12.96 22.70
CA ARG A 749 -11.22 11.93 23.73
C ARG A 749 -10.09 12.24 24.72
N GLY A 750 -9.97 13.51 25.10
CA GLY A 750 -9.05 13.98 26.14
C GLY A 750 -9.40 13.38 27.50
N ASN A 751 -8.38 13.16 28.33
CA ASN A 751 -8.54 12.85 29.75
C ASN A 751 -8.63 14.13 30.58
N ILE A 752 -7.87 15.17 30.22
CA ILE A 752 -7.74 16.43 30.95
C ILE A 752 -8.18 17.56 30.00
N ILE A 753 -9.21 18.33 30.36
CA ILE A 753 -9.63 19.53 29.62
C ILE A 753 -9.20 20.77 30.39
N VAL A 754 -8.54 21.70 29.71
CA VAL A 754 -8.02 22.94 30.28
C VAL A 754 -8.71 24.16 29.66
N GLU A 755 -9.09 25.12 30.49
CA GLU A 755 -9.75 26.37 30.11
C GLU A 755 -8.85 27.59 30.43
N GLY A 756 -9.08 28.72 29.75
CA GLY A 756 -8.52 30.04 30.08
C GLY A 756 -7.14 30.33 29.49
N CYS A 757 -6.46 29.31 28.97
CA CYS A 757 -5.30 29.44 28.10
C CYS A 757 -5.70 29.98 26.71
N LYS A 758 -4.78 30.56 25.94
CA LYS A 758 -5.08 30.89 24.52
C LYS A 758 -5.01 29.62 23.67
N ALA A 759 -5.70 29.62 22.52
CA ALA A 759 -5.64 28.52 21.58
C ALA A 759 -4.19 28.20 21.15
N PHE A 760 -3.83 26.92 21.24
CA PHE A 760 -2.51 26.34 20.93
C PHE A 760 -1.32 26.81 21.78
N ASP A 761 -1.54 27.48 22.92
CA ASP A 761 -0.46 27.69 23.89
C ASP A 761 0.01 26.35 24.48
N GLU A 762 -0.86 25.34 24.58
CA GLU A 762 -0.50 24.00 25.07
C GLU A 762 0.56 23.29 24.21
N MET A 763 0.72 23.71 22.94
CA MET A 763 1.70 23.13 22.02
C MET A 763 3.14 23.57 22.29
N LYS A 764 3.35 24.52 23.21
CA LYS A 764 4.65 25.14 23.52
C LYS A 764 5.21 24.72 24.89
N TRP A 765 4.35 24.24 25.78
CA TRP A 765 4.71 23.84 27.13
C TRP A 765 5.64 22.62 27.11
N GLU A 766 6.65 22.61 27.98
CA GLU A 766 7.52 21.46 28.24
C GLU A 766 7.12 20.73 29.53
N HIS A 767 6.71 21.51 30.53
CA HIS A 767 6.29 21.04 31.86
C HIS A 767 4.99 21.73 32.29
N ILE A 768 4.13 20.97 32.99
CA ILE A 768 2.95 21.53 33.67
C ILE A 768 2.80 21.00 35.08
N ARG A 769 2.25 21.81 35.97
CA ARG A 769 1.80 21.43 37.31
C ARG A 769 0.31 21.71 37.42
N ILE A 770 -0.48 20.69 37.74
CA ILE A 770 -1.93 20.79 37.98
C ILE A 770 -2.19 20.50 39.46
N GLY A 771 -2.65 21.51 40.19
CA GLY A 771 -2.71 21.46 41.65
C GLY A 771 -1.31 21.21 42.22
N ASN A 772 -1.13 20.10 42.93
CA ASN A 772 0.16 19.69 43.50
C ASN A 772 0.94 18.66 42.66
N ASN A 773 0.43 18.25 41.49
CA ASN A 773 0.98 17.14 40.70
C ASN A 773 1.76 17.67 39.49
N ASN A 774 3.00 17.21 39.31
CA ASN A 774 3.88 17.64 38.23
C ASN A 774 3.91 16.64 37.06
N PHE A 775 3.84 17.16 35.84
CA PHE A 775 3.83 16.40 34.60
C PHE A 775 4.87 16.94 33.62
N LYS A 776 5.44 16.03 32.83
CA LYS A 776 6.25 16.35 31.64
C LYS A 776 5.42 16.09 30.39
N ILE A 777 5.62 16.93 29.37
CA ILE A 777 4.99 16.76 28.07
C ILE A 777 5.83 15.83 27.18
N ASN A 778 5.17 14.83 26.61
CA ASN A 778 5.76 13.88 25.66
C ASN A 778 5.67 14.35 24.20
N GLY A 779 5.03 15.50 23.96
CA GLY A 779 4.79 16.10 22.65
C GLY A 779 3.31 16.07 22.21
N PRO A 780 3.03 16.58 21.01
CA PRO A 780 1.67 16.71 20.48
C PRO A 780 1.06 15.37 20.04
N CYS A 781 -0.25 15.21 20.28
CA CYS A 781 -1.00 14.01 19.92
C CYS A 781 -1.39 14.00 18.43
N THR A 782 -0.90 13.01 17.68
CA THR A 782 -1.30 12.76 16.29
C THR A 782 -2.73 12.20 16.22
N ARG A 783 -3.53 12.74 15.31
CA ARG A 783 -4.95 12.43 15.12
C ARG A 783 -5.20 11.63 13.85
N CYS A 784 -6.33 10.93 13.86
CA CYS A 784 -6.84 10.11 12.76
C CYS A 784 -8.37 10.19 12.76
N GLN A 785 -9.04 9.40 11.89
CA GLN A 785 -10.51 9.34 11.76
C GLN A 785 -11.31 9.00 13.04
N MET A 786 -10.68 8.85 14.21
CA MET A 786 -11.38 8.76 15.49
C MET A 786 -12.12 10.06 15.84
N ILE A 787 -11.54 11.23 15.55
CA ILE A 787 -12.16 12.53 15.85
C ILE A 787 -13.37 12.84 14.95
N CYS A 788 -13.50 12.11 13.84
CA CYS A 788 -14.66 12.13 12.95
C CYS A 788 -15.89 11.43 13.54
N ILE A 789 -15.76 10.73 14.68
CA ILE A 789 -16.85 9.94 15.25
C ILE A 789 -17.56 10.74 16.33
N ASP A 790 -18.84 10.97 16.13
CA ASP A 790 -19.72 11.58 17.12
C ASP A 790 -19.86 10.67 18.35
N GLN A 791 -19.43 11.15 19.52
CA GLN A 791 -19.42 10.34 20.75
C GLN A 791 -20.82 10.20 21.41
N THR A 792 -21.85 10.83 20.84
CA THR A 792 -23.25 10.77 21.29
C THR A 792 -24.13 9.90 20.39
N THR A 793 -23.85 9.84 19.08
CA THR A 793 -24.66 9.13 18.08
C THR A 793 -23.94 8.01 17.33
N GLY A 794 -22.61 7.90 17.42
CA GLY A 794 -21.83 6.92 16.66
C GLY A 794 -21.71 7.21 15.16
N LYS A 795 -22.32 8.30 14.66
CA LYS A 795 -22.20 8.75 13.27
C LYS A 795 -20.78 9.23 12.97
N LYS A 796 -20.34 9.04 11.72
CA LYS A 796 -19.04 9.45 11.21
C LYS A 796 -19.21 10.66 10.29
N THR A 797 -18.45 11.73 10.54
CA THR A 797 -18.47 13.00 9.79
C THR A 797 -17.13 13.26 9.11
N ILE A 798 -17.08 14.21 8.17
CA ILE A 798 -15.81 14.66 7.57
C ILE A 798 -15.01 15.51 8.57
N GLU A 799 -15.72 16.39 9.29
CA GLU A 799 -15.16 17.27 10.30
C GLU A 799 -14.97 16.59 11.67
N PRO A 800 -14.02 17.05 12.50
CA PRO A 800 -13.14 18.19 12.30
C PRO A 800 -11.80 17.83 11.62
N LEU A 801 -11.64 16.59 11.12
CA LEU A 801 -10.35 16.12 10.58
C LEU A 801 -9.96 16.85 9.29
N ARG A 802 -10.91 17.19 8.41
CA ARG A 802 -10.64 17.98 7.20
C ARG A 802 -10.13 19.37 7.55
N THR A 803 -10.82 20.10 8.42
CA THR A 803 -10.35 21.43 8.89
C THR A 803 -9.00 21.34 9.60
N LEU A 804 -8.77 20.30 10.42
CA LEU A 804 -7.46 20.09 11.06
C LEU A 804 -6.34 19.84 10.03
N ALA A 805 -6.60 19.03 9.01
CA ALA A 805 -5.64 18.76 7.94
C ALA A 805 -5.30 20.03 7.13
N GLU A 806 -6.32 20.81 6.78
CA GLU A 806 -6.23 22.07 6.06
C GLU A 806 -5.39 23.10 6.84
N LYS A 807 -5.69 23.34 8.11
CA LYS A 807 -5.03 24.38 8.91
C LYS A 807 -3.63 24.02 9.40
N PHE A 808 -3.27 22.74 9.44
CA PHE A 808 -1.94 22.27 9.87
C PHE A 808 -1.12 21.62 8.74
N HIS A 809 -1.48 21.86 7.47
CA HIS A 809 -0.77 21.36 6.28
C HIS A 809 -0.48 19.84 6.36
N GLY A 810 -1.51 19.05 6.67
CA GLY A 810 -1.42 17.59 6.81
C GLY A 810 -0.79 17.09 8.11
N LYS A 811 -0.18 17.95 8.93
CA LYS A 811 0.31 17.60 10.27
C LYS A 811 -0.87 17.52 11.25
N LEU A 812 -1.62 16.42 11.18
CA LEU A 812 -2.79 16.11 12.02
C LEU A 812 -2.45 16.02 13.51
N ARG A 813 -2.10 17.14 14.16
CA ARG A 813 -1.65 17.21 15.56
C ARG A 813 -2.61 18.10 16.36
N PHE A 814 -3.10 17.61 17.49
CA PHE A 814 -4.05 18.34 18.32
C PHE A 814 -4.07 17.82 19.76
N GLY A 815 -4.01 18.71 20.76
CA GLY A 815 -3.74 18.33 22.16
C GLY A 815 -2.34 17.75 22.39
N ILE A 816 -2.00 17.53 23.66
CA ILE A 816 -0.66 17.11 24.11
C ILE A 816 -0.71 15.86 24.99
N TYR A 817 0.34 15.05 24.90
CA TYR A 817 0.54 13.88 25.76
C TYR A 817 1.31 14.24 27.02
N LEU A 818 0.88 13.69 28.15
CA LEU A 818 1.48 13.91 29.46
C LEU A 818 1.92 12.59 30.10
N THR A 819 3.03 12.67 30.84
CA THR A 819 3.50 11.67 31.80
C THR A 819 3.70 12.36 33.14
N ARG A 820 3.21 11.78 34.24
CA ARG A 820 3.44 12.32 35.59
C ARG A 820 4.88 12.04 36.03
N LEU A 821 5.52 12.99 36.72
CA LEU A 821 6.89 12.85 37.21
C LEU A 821 6.99 12.17 38.57
N GLU A 822 5.88 12.07 39.31
CA GLU A 822 5.80 11.45 40.64
C GLU A 822 5.20 10.04 40.57
N ASN A 823 5.85 9.08 41.25
CA ASN A 823 5.38 7.69 41.38
C ASN A 823 4.52 7.44 42.64
N THR A 824 4.29 8.46 43.47
CA THR A 824 3.42 8.39 44.67
C THR A 824 1.95 8.47 44.30
N GLN A 825 1.04 8.13 45.22
CA GLN A 825 -0.38 8.46 45.03
C GLN A 825 -0.56 9.98 44.91
N GLY A 826 -1.51 10.41 44.07
CA GLY A 826 -1.84 11.81 43.83
C GLY A 826 -3.31 11.96 43.48
N MET A 827 -3.78 13.20 43.38
CA MET A 827 -5.18 13.51 43.11
C MET A 827 -5.28 14.79 42.27
N LEU A 828 -6.13 14.79 41.25
CA LEU A 828 -6.54 15.99 40.51
C LEU A 828 -7.94 16.39 40.93
N LYS A 829 -8.18 17.70 41.04
CA LYS A 829 -9.49 18.28 41.34
C LYS A 829 -9.93 19.25 40.24
N ILE A 830 -11.22 19.24 39.90
CA ILE A 830 -11.84 20.24 39.04
C ILE A 830 -11.67 21.63 39.69
N GLY A 831 -11.19 22.60 38.91
CA GLY A 831 -10.80 23.93 39.38
C GLY A 831 -9.32 24.06 39.77
N ASP A 832 -8.52 22.98 39.77
CA ASP A 832 -7.07 23.06 40.03
C ASP A 832 -6.39 24.06 39.08
N HIS A 833 -5.62 24.99 39.63
CA HIS A 833 -4.79 25.90 38.83
C HIS A 833 -3.70 25.15 38.07
N ILE A 834 -3.47 25.58 36.83
CA ILE A 834 -2.46 25.01 35.94
C ILE A 834 -1.34 26.02 35.75
N TYR A 835 -0.15 25.62 36.20
CA TYR A 835 1.10 26.33 35.99
C TYR A 835 1.88 25.61 34.89
N TYR A 836 2.52 26.35 33.99
CA TYR A 836 3.22 25.79 32.85
C TYR A 836 4.49 26.60 32.53
N SER A 837 5.44 25.92 31.90
CA SER A 837 6.65 26.48 31.30
C SER A 837 6.80 25.89 29.90
#